data_AF-A0A7Y4YX49-F1
#
_entry.id   AF-A0A7Y4YX49-F1
#
_cell.length_a   1.000
_cell.length_b   1.000
_cell.length_c   1.000
_cell.angle_alpha   90.00
_cell.angle_beta   90.00
_cell.angle_gamma   90.00
#
_symmetry.space_group_name_H-M   'P 1'
#
loop_
_entity.id
_entity.type
_entity.pdbx_description
1 polymer ?
#
loop_
_entity_poly.entity_id
_entity_poly.type
_entity_poly.pdbx_seq_one_letter_code
_entity_poly.pdbx_strand_id
1 'polypeptide(L)'
;MKRLLRLLLSAVLLVLVLGHVADPLRAAQRNGPAWWDPDGVGAGADWHYRVPVSLPAVSALNNTARVDIDFAALMAQLGITGTFDANSVRVVRPGGTLVAVQEYTDTVYGGASDSNSTRGEVRWIVEDGGAQTYYVYFDITQNGTKPANPQVPINGNFEHSAAGTQLPAGWLSATKGNATYDMQVRPAETVNVNSDGNPYNNPHSTNGDPLTGAGSYLLGARTNLEPSNGAISQIDATVLTRTIAVPAGNPGSLTIHWRTEGWDSDTNGVTTFDNIHIRIVTAGGAATEIVGPATNAYTTYPFSPNYGPDPVGTGNSGYGQYNGFDTTLTGTHTLGVAAAQHSEPWFSRSYSLAAFAGQTVTLRIGTTHMELYKSWFHIDDVEWSVVTGSLGSAQGFGVAALSPLGSQPPGRVLTVQAVVDARPTAAANPVAADIYNSAGTLVAAGIRLYNDGTHGDAVAGDATWTNSGADAANPTYTIPLASGSSSGWLVRVFARDASTSTQSAAANGLVHRSGQPAAQVMANWWNIDDAGFSVDAAVLAVSKASTVVSDGVNTANFKAIPGARVRYCLTIGNTGTASASSLVATDSLPATLSYVAGTLASGSDCATAATPEDDNTSGSDESDPVGASFTAGVVTINRSALAVSGSFAVTYQATIN
;
A
#
# COMPACT_ATOMS: atom_id res chain seq x y z
N MET A 1 -46.14 -41.77 4.30
CA MET A 1 -45.13 -41.47 3.24
C MET A 1 -45.20 -40.05 2.68
N LYS A 2 -46.36 -39.49 2.27
CA LYS A 2 -46.42 -38.15 1.63
C LYS A 2 -46.11 -36.93 2.54
N ARG A 3 -46.30 -37.03 3.87
CA ARG A 3 -45.95 -35.95 4.83
C ARG A 3 -44.44 -35.87 5.13
N LEU A 4 -43.75 -37.01 5.17
CA LEU A 4 -42.31 -37.08 5.43
C LEU A 4 -41.49 -36.57 4.23
N LEU A 5 -41.96 -36.86 3.01
CA LEU A 5 -41.36 -36.35 1.77
C LEU A 5 -41.55 -34.83 1.60
N ARG A 6 -42.64 -34.26 2.13
CA ARG A 6 -42.86 -32.80 2.15
C ARG A 6 -41.96 -32.08 3.16
N LEU A 7 -41.71 -32.68 4.33
CA LEU A 7 -40.75 -32.13 5.29
C LEU A 7 -39.31 -32.17 4.78
N LEU A 8 -38.92 -33.23 4.06
CA LEU A 8 -37.60 -33.29 3.40
C LEU A 8 -37.50 -32.33 2.22
N LEU A 9 -38.56 -32.10 1.43
CA LEU A 9 -38.56 -31.06 0.39
C LEU A 9 -38.52 -29.65 0.99
N SER A 10 -39.21 -29.40 2.10
CA SER A 10 -39.15 -28.12 2.82
C SER A 10 -37.80 -27.89 3.48
N ALA A 11 -37.13 -28.93 3.97
CA ALA A 11 -35.77 -28.84 4.50
C ALA A 11 -34.74 -28.63 3.39
N VAL A 12 -34.87 -29.30 2.24
CA VAL A 12 -33.98 -29.11 1.08
C VAL A 12 -34.23 -27.76 0.39
N LEU A 13 -35.46 -27.24 0.38
CA LEU A 13 -35.75 -25.91 -0.16
C LEU A 13 -35.38 -24.79 0.82
N LEU A 14 -35.48 -24.99 2.14
CA LEU A 14 -34.90 -24.08 3.14
C LEU A 14 -33.37 -24.09 3.09
N VAL A 15 -32.75 -25.19 2.66
CA VAL A 15 -31.32 -25.28 2.31
C VAL A 15 -31.01 -24.63 0.95
N LEU A 16 -31.99 -24.45 0.06
CA LEU A 16 -31.89 -23.55 -1.10
C LEU A 16 -32.18 -22.08 -0.74
N VAL A 17 -32.79 -21.80 0.40
CA VAL A 17 -32.88 -20.45 1.03
C VAL A 17 -31.59 -20.10 1.80
N LEU A 18 -30.72 -21.09 2.07
CA LEU A 18 -29.30 -20.91 2.37
C LEU A 18 -28.44 -20.72 1.09
N GLY A 19 -29.08 -20.67 -0.08
CA GLY A 19 -28.53 -20.11 -1.30
C GLY A 19 -28.12 -18.68 -0.99
N HIS A 20 -26.82 -18.50 -0.84
CA HIS A 20 -26.18 -17.31 -0.38
C HIS A 20 -26.82 -16.07 -1.01
N VAL A 21 -27.47 -15.27 -0.17
CA VAL A 21 -27.30 -13.83 -0.28
C VAL A 21 -25.79 -13.66 -0.10
N ALA A 22 -25.06 -13.74 -1.20
CA ALA A 22 -23.77 -13.12 -1.28
C ALA A 22 -24.10 -11.63 -1.13
N ASP A 23 -24.21 -11.18 0.12
CA ASP A 23 -23.64 -9.88 0.40
C ASP A 23 -22.24 -9.97 -0.21
N PRO A 24 -21.92 -9.23 -1.29
CA PRO A 24 -20.53 -9.12 -1.68
C PRO A 24 -19.83 -8.72 -0.39
N LEU A 25 -18.84 -9.53 0.02
CA LEU A 25 -17.99 -9.26 1.17
C LEU A 25 -17.80 -7.75 1.20
N ARG A 26 -18.53 -7.05 2.10
CA ARG A 26 -18.33 -5.62 2.24
C ARG A 26 -16.85 -5.53 2.53
N ALA A 27 -16.13 -4.74 1.74
CA ALA A 27 -14.80 -4.34 2.11
C ALA A 27 -14.94 -3.94 3.58
N ALA A 28 -14.30 -4.70 4.47
CA ALA A 28 -14.11 -4.21 5.81
C ALA A 28 -13.53 -2.83 5.57
N GLN A 29 -14.25 -1.79 6.02
CA GLN A 29 -13.69 -0.46 6.12
C GLN A 29 -12.27 -0.72 6.61
N ARG A 30 -11.28 -0.40 5.78
CA ARG A 30 -9.92 -0.51 6.24
C ARG A 30 -9.81 0.58 7.31
N ASN A 31 -10.15 0.19 8.53
CA ASN A 31 -9.29 0.39 9.67
C ASN A 31 -7.96 -0.36 9.39
N GLY A 32 -7.38 -0.19 8.19
CA GLY A 32 -5.96 -0.15 8.06
C GLY A 32 -5.55 1.03 8.94
N PRO A 33 -4.55 0.87 9.81
CA PRO A 33 -4.19 1.91 10.76
C PRO A 33 -3.99 3.31 10.07
N ALA A 34 -3.74 4.35 10.85
CA ALA A 34 -3.46 5.71 10.38
C ALA A 34 -2.12 5.89 9.58
N TRP A 35 -1.68 4.95 8.73
CA TRP A 35 -0.28 4.82 8.23
C TRP A 35 -0.13 4.81 6.70
N TRP A 36 -1.21 4.91 5.93
CA TRP A 36 -1.07 5.12 4.48
C TRP A 36 -0.55 6.53 4.16
N ASP A 37 -0.71 7.43 5.13
CA ASP A 37 -0.35 8.83 5.09
C ASP A 37 0.32 9.21 6.43
N PRO A 38 1.67 9.24 6.51
CA PRO A 38 2.38 9.58 7.76
C PRO A 38 2.17 11.05 8.18
N ASP A 39 1.63 11.90 7.31
CA ASP A 39 1.32 13.32 7.47
C ASP A 39 -0.18 13.63 7.73
N GLY A 40 -1.07 12.66 7.49
CA GLY A 40 -2.51 12.72 7.69
C GLY A 40 -3.29 12.91 6.39
N VAL A 41 -4.36 12.11 6.22
CA VAL A 41 -5.08 11.90 4.94
C VAL A 41 -5.35 13.20 4.18
N GLY A 42 -4.83 13.30 2.94
CA GLY A 42 -5.16 14.38 2.00
C GLY A 42 -4.23 15.59 2.02
N ALA A 43 -3.15 15.55 2.82
CA ALA A 43 -2.15 16.59 2.89
C ALA A 43 -0.73 16.00 2.79
N GLY A 44 0.11 16.63 1.97
CA GLY A 44 1.53 16.25 1.85
C GLY A 44 1.84 15.31 0.69
N ALA A 45 2.76 14.37 0.91
CA ALA A 45 3.38 13.57 -0.15
C ALA A 45 2.98 12.09 -0.08
N ASP A 46 1.72 11.78 -0.32
CA ASP A 46 1.14 10.44 -0.18
C ASP A 46 1.75 9.41 -1.13
N TRP A 47 1.93 8.18 -0.65
CA TRP A 47 2.44 7.06 -1.44
C TRP A 47 1.30 6.27 -2.07
N HIS A 48 1.48 5.85 -3.31
CA HIS A 48 0.45 5.12 -4.05
C HIS A 48 0.67 3.61 -4.06
N TYR A 49 1.92 3.16 -3.85
CA TYR A 49 2.28 1.75 -3.96
C TYR A 49 3.11 1.25 -2.79
N ARG A 50 2.99 -0.04 -2.52
CA ARG A 50 3.84 -0.76 -1.58
C ARG A 50 3.98 -2.22 -1.94
N VAL A 51 4.95 -2.88 -1.33
CA VAL A 51 5.08 -4.34 -1.35
C VAL A 51 5.28 -4.85 0.09
N PRO A 52 4.55 -5.88 0.52
CA PRO A 52 4.82 -6.52 1.81
C PRO A 52 6.13 -7.31 1.72
N VAL A 53 6.92 -7.24 2.79
CA VAL A 53 8.16 -8.00 2.96
C VAL A 53 8.03 -8.83 4.23
N SER A 54 7.90 -10.14 4.05
CA SER A 54 7.81 -11.08 5.17
C SER A 54 9.21 -11.44 5.65
N LEU A 55 9.45 -11.27 6.94
CA LEU A 55 10.67 -11.69 7.59
C LEU A 55 10.53 -13.12 8.16
N PRO A 56 11.62 -13.91 8.19
CA PRO A 56 11.58 -15.26 8.75
C PRO A 56 11.31 -15.20 10.26
N ALA A 57 10.70 -16.25 10.82
CA ALA A 57 10.32 -16.32 12.23
C ALA A 57 11.48 -16.17 13.22
N VAL A 58 12.71 -16.46 12.77
CA VAL A 58 13.95 -16.30 13.54
C VAL A 58 14.44 -14.85 13.63
N SER A 59 13.77 -13.91 12.96
CA SER A 59 14.11 -12.48 13.07
C SER A 59 13.88 -12.01 14.50
N ALA A 60 14.74 -11.14 14.99
CA ALA A 60 14.69 -10.57 16.32
C ALA A 60 14.93 -9.06 16.25
N LEU A 61 14.60 -8.37 17.35
CA LEU A 61 14.93 -6.96 17.53
C LEU A 61 16.43 -6.73 17.26
N ASN A 62 16.75 -5.68 16.51
CA ASN A 62 18.09 -5.27 16.07
C ASN A 62 18.74 -6.10 14.97
N ASN A 63 18.09 -7.13 14.41
CA ASN A 63 18.62 -7.77 13.20
C ASN A 63 18.67 -6.76 12.06
N THR A 64 19.65 -6.91 11.15
CA THR A 64 19.65 -6.18 9.89
C THR A 64 18.81 -6.95 8.90
N ALA A 65 17.63 -6.46 8.57
CA ALA A 65 16.83 -7.05 7.50
C ALA A 65 17.28 -6.50 6.14
N ARG A 66 17.22 -7.36 5.12
CA ARG A 66 17.69 -7.07 3.76
C ARG A 66 16.76 -7.68 2.73
N VAL A 67 16.48 -6.96 1.65
CA VAL A 67 15.76 -7.47 0.49
C VAL A 67 16.18 -6.72 -0.78
N ASP A 68 16.39 -7.46 -1.88
CA ASP A 68 16.59 -6.89 -3.21
C ASP A 68 15.23 -6.69 -3.89
N ILE A 69 14.98 -5.51 -4.45
CA ILE A 69 13.70 -5.15 -5.06
C ILE A 69 13.92 -4.64 -6.48
N ASP A 70 13.20 -5.23 -7.43
CA ASP A 70 13.04 -4.69 -8.78
C ASP A 70 11.71 -3.94 -8.89
N PHE A 71 11.75 -2.61 -8.79
CA PHE A 71 10.54 -1.78 -8.81
C PHE A 71 9.87 -1.75 -10.18
N ALA A 72 10.62 -1.96 -11.27
CA ALA A 72 10.02 -2.12 -12.59
C ALA A 72 9.19 -3.40 -12.66
N ALA A 73 9.66 -4.50 -12.07
CA ALA A 73 8.88 -5.73 -11.94
C ALA A 73 7.63 -5.55 -11.06
N LEU A 74 7.72 -4.78 -9.97
CA LEU A 74 6.56 -4.45 -9.13
C LEU A 74 5.52 -3.59 -9.87
N MET A 75 5.95 -2.60 -10.65
CA MET A 75 5.05 -1.80 -11.50
C MET A 75 4.37 -2.65 -12.57
N ALA A 76 5.11 -3.58 -13.20
CA ALA A 76 4.54 -4.55 -14.13
C ALA A 76 3.52 -5.48 -13.43
N GLN A 77 3.78 -5.89 -12.18
CA GLN A 77 2.83 -6.65 -11.38
C GLN A 77 1.53 -5.85 -11.13
N LEU A 78 1.64 -4.54 -10.94
CA LEU A 78 0.53 -3.60 -10.76
C LEU A 78 -0.11 -3.13 -12.08
N GLY A 79 0.37 -3.59 -13.23
CA GLY A 79 -0.21 -3.25 -14.53
C GLY A 79 -0.08 -1.77 -14.89
N ILE A 80 0.84 -1.05 -14.23
CA ILE A 80 1.06 0.39 -14.40
C ILE A 80 2.41 0.67 -15.08
N THR A 81 2.52 1.85 -15.67
CA THR A 81 3.77 2.44 -16.12
C THR A 81 3.92 3.85 -15.57
N GLY A 82 5.17 4.23 -15.31
CA GLY A 82 5.56 5.50 -14.74
C GLY A 82 7.07 5.56 -14.56
N THR A 83 7.57 6.71 -14.11
CA THR A 83 9.00 6.90 -13.84
C THR A 83 9.20 6.68 -12.34
N PHE A 84 9.84 5.57 -11.97
CA PHE A 84 10.16 5.25 -10.58
C PHE A 84 10.85 6.42 -9.87
N ASP A 85 10.36 6.76 -8.69
CA ASP A 85 10.95 7.78 -7.83
C ASP A 85 11.82 7.13 -6.76
N ALA A 86 13.15 7.17 -6.92
CA ALA A 86 14.08 6.60 -5.94
C ALA A 86 13.95 7.24 -4.54
N ASN A 87 13.50 8.50 -4.45
CA ASN A 87 13.27 9.16 -3.16
C ASN A 87 12.01 8.66 -2.45
N SER A 88 11.18 7.87 -3.11
CA SER A 88 9.95 7.31 -2.53
C SER A 88 10.21 6.10 -1.63
N VAL A 89 11.37 5.44 -1.68
CA VAL A 89 11.54 4.17 -0.96
C VAL A 89 11.48 4.38 0.56
N ARG A 90 10.51 3.74 1.22
CA ARG A 90 10.34 3.78 2.68
C ARG A 90 9.99 2.40 3.24
N VAL A 91 10.69 1.98 4.28
CA VAL A 91 10.34 0.81 5.09
C VAL A 91 9.44 1.25 6.24
N VAL A 92 8.28 0.61 6.33
CA VAL A 92 7.24 0.86 7.34
C VAL A 92 6.97 -0.43 8.11
N ARG A 93 6.84 -0.29 9.43
CA ARG A 93 6.56 -1.37 10.39
C ARG A 93 5.15 -1.95 10.19
N PRO A 94 4.87 -3.17 10.67
CA PRO A 94 3.52 -3.73 10.65
C PRO A 94 2.47 -2.83 11.32
N GLY A 95 2.87 -2.07 12.35
CA GLY A 95 2.02 -1.10 13.06
C GLY A 95 1.87 0.25 12.36
N GLY A 96 2.55 0.46 11.23
CA GLY A 96 2.36 1.64 10.39
C GLY A 96 3.35 2.80 10.60
N THR A 97 4.25 2.70 11.57
CA THR A 97 5.30 3.72 11.76
C THR A 97 6.50 3.47 10.84
N LEU A 98 7.17 4.54 10.40
CA LEU A 98 8.45 4.42 9.68
C LEU A 98 9.50 3.73 10.54
N VAL A 99 10.31 2.87 9.92
CA VAL A 99 11.50 2.31 10.59
C VAL A 99 12.54 3.42 10.76
N ALA A 100 13.15 3.52 11.95
CA ALA A 100 14.03 4.63 12.29
C ALA A 100 15.41 4.57 11.61
N VAL A 101 15.88 3.36 11.29
CA VAL A 101 17.16 3.12 10.62
C VAL A 101 16.91 2.24 9.41
N GLN A 102 17.00 2.83 8.23
CA GLN A 102 16.70 2.20 6.96
C GLN A 102 17.44 2.88 5.82
N GLU A 103 17.63 2.15 4.73
CA GLU A 103 18.25 2.67 3.52
C GLU A 103 17.79 1.94 2.27
N TYR A 104 17.98 2.62 1.15
CA TYR A 104 17.80 2.09 -0.20
C TYR A 104 19.02 2.47 -1.03
N THR A 105 19.63 1.48 -1.65
CA THR A 105 20.82 1.63 -2.48
C THR A 105 20.52 1.07 -3.87
N ASP A 106 20.53 1.91 -4.90
CA ASP A 106 20.27 1.53 -6.30
C ASP A 106 21.53 1.08 -7.06
N THR A 107 22.71 1.24 -6.45
CA THR A 107 24.00 0.82 -6.97
C THR A 107 24.36 -0.62 -6.60
N VAL A 108 23.50 -1.31 -5.84
CA VAL A 108 23.72 -2.70 -5.37
C VAL A 108 22.44 -3.50 -5.60
N TYR A 109 22.55 -4.65 -6.26
CA TYR A 109 21.44 -5.58 -6.45
C TYR A 109 21.94 -7.03 -6.53
N GLY A 110 21.36 -7.91 -5.72
CA GLY A 110 21.71 -9.33 -5.69
C GLY A 110 23.13 -9.60 -5.21
N GLY A 111 23.68 -8.73 -4.36
CA GLY A 111 25.04 -8.84 -3.82
C GLY A 111 26.16 -8.45 -4.79
N ALA A 112 25.87 -7.64 -5.80
CA ALA A 112 26.85 -7.11 -6.75
C ALA A 112 26.55 -5.64 -7.09
N SER A 113 27.55 -4.93 -7.62
CA SER A 113 27.34 -3.60 -8.20
C SER A 113 26.28 -3.67 -9.31
N ASP A 114 25.36 -2.73 -9.29
CA ASP A 114 24.29 -2.59 -10.26
C ASP A 114 24.24 -1.17 -10.82
N SER A 115 23.84 -1.05 -12.09
CA SER A 115 23.71 0.23 -12.77
C SER A 115 22.26 0.53 -13.19
N ASN A 116 21.30 -0.30 -12.77
CA ASN A 116 19.90 -0.13 -13.09
C ASN A 116 19.18 0.64 -11.98
N SER A 117 18.87 1.90 -12.25
CA SER A 117 18.23 2.80 -11.28
C SER A 117 16.80 2.45 -10.88
N THR A 118 16.17 1.44 -11.49
CA THR A 118 14.82 0.98 -11.12
C THR A 118 14.80 -0.21 -10.17
N ARG A 119 15.95 -0.60 -9.63
CA ARG A 119 16.07 -1.69 -8.66
C ARG A 119 17.22 -1.41 -7.70
N GLY A 120 17.25 -2.16 -6.61
CA GLY A 120 18.33 -2.06 -5.66
C GLY A 120 18.06 -2.82 -4.38
N GLU A 121 18.94 -2.62 -3.41
CA GLU A 121 18.89 -3.26 -2.11
C GLU A 121 18.25 -2.33 -1.08
N VAL A 122 17.33 -2.88 -0.28
CA VAL A 122 16.71 -2.18 0.85
C VAL A 122 17.16 -2.86 2.14
N ARG A 123 17.74 -2.09 3.07
CA ARG A 123 18.16 -2.57 4.39
C ARG A 123 17.49 -1.78 5.50
N TRP A 124 17.22 -2.43 6.63
CA TRP A 124 16.70 -1.76 7.82
C TRP A 124 17.01 -2.53 9.10
N ILE A 125 16.98 -1.83 10.25
CA ILE A 125 17.08 -2.46 11.55
C ILE A 125 15.70 -2.90 12.02
N VAL A 126 15.54 -4.19 12.32
CA VAL A 126 14.26 -4.78 12.75
C VAL A 126 13.87 -4.26 14.13
N GLU A 127 12.64 -3.75 14.26
CA GLU A 127 12.11 -3.14 15.49
C GLU A 127 11.00 -3.95 16.18
N ASP A 128 10.43 -4.96 15.50
CA ASP A 128 9.27 -5.71 16.00
C ASP A 128 9.62 -7.16 16.40
N GLY A 129 10.60 -7.77 15.73
CA GLY A 129 11.00 -9.17 15.97
C GLY A 129 9.93 -10.21 15.64
N GLY A 130 10.35 -11.47 15.46
CA GLY A 130 9.50 -12.58 15.06
C GLY A 130 9.11 -12.57 13.57
N ALA A 131 8.13 -13.39 13.22
CA ALA A 131 7.55 -13.45 11.88
C ALA A 131 6.65 -12.23 11.63
N GLN A 132 7.24 -11.16 11.12
CA GLN A 132 6.56 -9.88 10.86
C GLN A 132 6.50 -9.60 9.36
N THR A 133 5.50 -8.83 8.96
CA THR A 133 5.40 -8.28 7.60
C THR A 133 5.61 -6.78 7.65
N TYR A 134 6.79 -6.36 7.20
CA TYR A 134 7.09 -4.97 6.94
C TYR A 134 6.53 -4.59 5.57
N TYR A 135 6.45 -3.30 5.27
CA TYR A 135 6.05 -2.81 3.97
C TYR A 135 7.13 -1.90 3.42
N VAL A 136 7.53 -2.13 2.16
CA VAL A 136 8.34 -1.18 1.41
C VAL A 136 7.41 -0.38 0.51
N TYR A 137 7.27 0.89 0.82
CA TYR A 137 6.54 1.86 0.02
C TYR A 137 7.42 2.40 -1.10
N PHE A 138 6.80 2.66 -2.25
CA PHE A 138 7.44 3.24 -3.42
C PHE A 138 6.41 3.99 -4.27
N ASP A 139 6.88 4.84 -5.17
CA ASP A 139 6.03 5.65 -6.03
C ASP A 139 6.69 5.99 -7.36
N ILE A 140 5.93 6.67 -8.22
CA ILE A 140 6.36 7.26 -9.47
C ILE A 140 6.32 8.79 -9.39
N THR A 141 7.21 9.46 -10.12
CA THR A 141 7.30 10.93 -10.10
C THR A 141 6.04 11.62 -10.65
N GLN A 142 5.25 10.94 -11.47
CA GLN A 142 3.96 11.41 -11.96
C GLN A 142 2.95 11.65 -10.83
N ASN A 143 3.05 10.89 -9.73
CA ASN A 143 2.22 11.07 -8.53
C ASN A 143 2.76 12.17 -7.59
N GLY A 144 3.75 12.96 -8.06
CA GLY A 144 4.47 13.95 -7.29
C GLY A 144 5.74 13.38 -6.69
N THR A 145 6.87 14.05 -6.96
CA THR A 145 8.19 13.70 -6.42
C THR A 145 8.18 13.71 -4.89
N LYS A 146 8.67 12.63 -4.30
CA LYS A 146 8.80 12.46 -2.86
C LYS A 146 10.08 13.12 -2.34
N PRO A 147 10.07 13.64 -1.10
CA PRO A 147 11.29 14.17 -0.48
C PRO A 147 12.30 13.05 -0.24
N ALA A 148 13.57 13.42 -0.06
CA ALA A 148 14.61 12.48 0.34
C ALA A 148 14.25 11.75 1.65
N ASN A 149 14.70 10.50 1.80
CA ASN A 149 14.44 9.72 3.02
C ASN A 149 15.14 10.40 4.23
N PRO A 150 14.39 10.82 5.27
CA PRO A 150 14.98 11.50 6.42
C PRO A 150 15.63 10.54 7.43
N GLN A 151 15.47 9.21 7.26
CA GLN A 151 15.96 8.23 8.21
C GLN A 151 17.48 8.07 8.12
N VAL A 152 18.08 7.66 9.24
CA VAL A 152 19.52 7.43 9.30
C VAL A 152 19.84 6.14 8.53
N PRO A 153 20.75 6.18 7.55
CA PRO A 153 21.12 4.99 6.79
C PRO A 153 21.98 4.04 7.63
N ILE A 154 21.99 2.77 7.24
CA ILE A 154 22.89 1.77 7.83
C ILE A 154 24.28 2.05 7.27
N ASN A 155 24.45 2.16 5.96
CA ASN A 155 25.61 2.68 5.26
C ASN A 155 26.89 1.89 5.60
N GLY A 156 26.75 0.57 5.61
CA GLY A 156 27.87 -0.37 5.71
C GLY A 156 28.65 -0.53 4.40
N ASN A 157 28.02 -0.17 3.28
CA ASN A 157 28.55 -0.14 1.90
C ASN A 157 29.01 1.27 1.47
N PHE A 158 28.92 2.28 2.35
CA PHE A 158 29.35 3.66 2.09
C PHE A 158 28.62 4.43 0.97
N GLU A 159 27.51 3.91 0.45
CA GLU A 159 26.75 4.49 -0.67
C GLU A 159 25.97 5.76 -0.31
N HIS A 160 25.70 5.98 0.98
CA HIS A 160 25.04 7.19 1.49
C HIS A 160 26.05 8.24 1.99
N SER A 161 27.24 8.27 1.41
CA SER A 161 28.29 9.23 1.75
C SER A 161 28.96 9.77 0.49
N ALA A 162 29.19 11.09 0.44
CA ALA A 162 29.93 11.70 -0.65
C ALA A 162 31.38 11.19 -0.68
N ALA A 163 32.06 11.25 -1.83
CA ALA A 163 33.51 11.00 -1.84
C ALA A 163 34.26 12.08 -1.04
N GLY A 164 35.18 11.69 -0.16
CA GLY A 164 35.95 12.64 0.66
C GLY A 164 36.16 12.20 2.11
N THR A 165 36.56 13.15 2.96
CA THR A 165 37.00 12.93 4.35
C THR A 165 35.87 13.04 5.38
N GLN A 166 34.62 13.18 4.96
CA GLN A 166 33.50 13.26 5.90
C GLN A 166 33.30 11.94 6.63
N LEU A 167 32.86 12.02 7.88
CA LEU A 167 32.41 10.84 8.62
C LEU A 167 31.25 10.19 7.86
N PRO A 168 31.35 8.91 7.47
CA PRO A 168 30.26 8.28 6.75
C PRO A 168 28.98 8.25 7.61
N ALA A 169 27.83 8.47 6.98
CA ALA A 169 26.55 8.45 7.69
C ALA A 169 26.38 7.11 8.45
N GLY A 170 25.81 7.14 9.65
CA GLY A 170 25.64 5.93 10.48
C GLY A 170 26.90 5.41 11.19
N TRP A 171 28.08 5.99 10.94
CA TRP A 171 29.32 5.68 11.68
C TRP A 171 29.52 6.61 12.87
N LEU A 172 30.20 6.13 13.90
CA LEU A 172 30.36 6.83 15.18
C LEU A 172 31.52 7.82 15.17
N SER A 173 32.69 7.41 14.66
CA SER A 173 33.85 8.29 14.57
C SER A 173 34.85 7.82 13.51
N ALA A 174 35.63 8.77 12.99
CA ALA A 174 36.79 8.55 12.14
C ALA A 174 37.93 9.41 12.69
N THR A 175 38.97 8.80 13.25
CA THR A 175 40.07 9.51 13.91
C THR A 175 41.41 9.05 13.36
N LYS A 176 42.30 10.01 13.11
CA LYS A 176 43.67 9.75 12.68
C LYS A 176 44.68 10.36 13.64
N GLY A 177 45.73 9.61 13.96
CA GLY A 177 46.84 10.06 14.82
C GLY A 177 47.73 11.11 14.15
N ASN A 178 47.69 11.18 12.81
CA ASN A 178 48.40 12.19 12.01
C ASN A 178 47.53 12.65 10.84
N ALA A 179 47.65 13.93 10.45
CA ALA A 179 46.91 14.51 9.34
C ALA A 179 47.27 13.90 7.96
N THR A 180 48.44 13.30 7.81
CA THR A 180 48.91 12.71 6.54
C THR A 180 48.16 11.45 6.13
N TYR A 181 47.59 10.70 7.09
CA TYR A 181 46.82 9.50 6.80
C TYR A 181 45.48 9.79 6.13
N ASP A 182 45.12 8.87 5.24
CA ASP A 182 43.84 8.81 4.56
C ASP A 182 42.78 8.16 5.46
N MET A 183 41.60 8.78 5.47
CA MET A 183 40.36 8.27 6.05
C MET A 183 39.24 8.86 5.19
N GLN A 184 38.86 8.16 4.13
CA GLN A 184 38.04 8.74 3.07
C GLN A 184 37.10 7.72 2.44
N VAL A 185 35.88 8.16 2.09
CA VAL A 185 35.06 7.46 1.10
C VAL A 185 35.65 7.73 -0.28
N ARG A 186 35.95 6.68 -1.04
CA ARG A 186 36.57 6.75 -2.36
C ARG A 186 35.68 6.07 -3.41
N PRO A 187 35.50 6.69 -4.59
CA PRO A 187 34.83 6.03 -5.70
C PRO A 187 35.73 4.98 -6.34
N ALA A 188 35.18 4.24 -7.30
CA ALA A 188 35.98 3.47 -8.25
C ALA A 188 37.05 4.35 -8.92
N GLU A 189 38.31 3.94 -8.84
CA GLU A 189 39.45 4.71 -9.34
C GLU A 189 40.68 3.84 -9.58
N THR A 190 41.55 4.30 -10.47
CA THR A 190 42.90 3.78 -10.61
C THR A 190 43.88 4.89 -10.29
N VAL A 191 44.71 4.70 -9.26
CA VAL A 191 45.64 5.73 -8.78
C VAL A 191 47.07 5.25 -8.83
N ASN A 192 47.98 6.11 -9.31
CA ASN A 192 49.41 5.79 -9.33
C ASN A 192 50.05 6.23 -8.00
N VAL A 193 50.42 5.26 -7.18
CA VAL A 193 50.95 5.44 -5.83
C VAL A 193 52.46 5.18 -5.82
N ASN A 194 53.20 6.00 -5.08
CA ASN A 194 54.61 5.78 -4.80
C ASN A 194 54.83 5.53 -3.30
N SER A 195 55.96 4.90 -2.98
CA SER A 195 56.43 4.70 -1.62
C SER A 195 57.88 5.18 -1.46
N ASP A 196 58.25 5.55 -0.24
CA ASP A 196 59.65 5.67 0.20
C ASP A 196 60.26 4.26 0.43
N GLY A 197 61.55 4.20 0.78
CA GLY A 197 62.28 2.94 0.96
C GLY A 197 62.80 2.28 -0.32
N ASN A 198 62.51 2.84 -1.50
CA ASN A 198 62.85 2.27 -2.82
C ASN A 198 62.40 0.80 -3.03
N PRO A 199 61.12 0.46 -2.79
CA PRO A 199 60.62 -0.89 -2.99
C PRO A 199 60.51 -1.29 -4.47
N TYR A 200 60.33 -2.60 -4.71
CA TYR A 200 60.02 -3.16 -6.03
C TYR A 200 58.66 -2.67 -6.54
N ASN A 201 58.57 -2.49 -7.87
CA ASN A 201 57.35 -2.02 -8.56
C ASN A 201 56.83 -0.68 -8.00
N ASN A 202 57.72 0.28 -7.79
CA ASN A 202 57.43 1.62 -7.29
C ASN A 202 57.79 2.67 -8.36
N PRO A 203 56.83 3.47 -8.85
CA PRO A 203 55.41 3.52 -8.45
C PRO A 203 54.58 2.33 -8.94
N HIS A 204 53.43 2.11 -8.32
CA HIS A 204 52.42 1.13 -8.73
C HIS A 204 51.09 1.81 -9.08
N SER A 205 50.39 1.28 -10.07
CA SER A 205 49.04 1.72 -10.42
C SER A 205 48.05 0.80 -9.71
N THR A 206 47.32 1.33 -8.74
CA THR A 206 46.54 0.53 -7.79
C THR A 206 45.05 0.58 -8.11
N ASN A 207 44.34 -0.49 -7.80
CA ASN A 207 42.89 -0.61 -7.98
C ASN A 207 42.14 -0.08 -6.75
N GLY A 208 41.42 1.02 -6.91
CA GLY A 208 40.54 1.60 -5.89
C GLY A 208 39.08 1.17 -6.01
N ASP A 209 38.73 0.24 -6.90
CA ASP A 209 37.35 -0.16 -7.15
C ASP A 209 36.71 -0.78 -5.90
N PRO A 210 35.50 -0.32 -5.52
CA PRO A 210 34.76 -0.88 -4.39
C PRO A 210 34.37 -2.35 -4.64
N LEU A 211 33.98 -3.07 -3.59
CA LEU A 211 33.55 -4.47 -3.73
C LEU A 211 32.19 -4.53 -4.43
N THR A 212 31.25 -3.73 -3.94
CA THR A 212 29.96 -3.48 -4.59
C THR A 212 29.67 -1.98 -4.58
N GLY A 213 28.62 -1.56 -5.27
CA GLY A 213 28.22 -0.15 -5.25
C GLY A 213 29.21 0.78 -5.95
N ALA A 214 29.19 2.05 -5.51
CA ALA A 214 29.95 3.15 -6.05
C ALA A 214 31.09 3.64 -5.15
N GLY A 215 31.13 3.23 -3.87
CA GLY A 215 32.13 3.71 -2.91
C GLY A 215 32.67 2.66 -1.95
N SER A 216 33.93 2.82 -1.53
CA SER A 216 34.53 2.07 -0.41
C SER A 216 35.24 3.02 0.54
N TYR A 217 35.59 2.56 1.74
CA TYR A 217 36.27 3.39 2.73
C TYR A 217 37.76 3.09 2.82
N LEU A 218 38.59 4.07 2.45
CA LEU A 218 40.05 4.02 2.51
C LEU A 218 40.57 4.43 3.89
N LEU A 219 41.50 3.65 4.43
CA LEU A 219 42.27 3.91 5.64
C LEU A 219 43.77 3.71 5.40
N GLY A 220 44.63 4.50 6.04
CA GLY A 220 46.08 4.28 6.05
C GLY A 220 46.86 5.28 5.19
N ALA A 221 48.01 4.88 4.66
CA ALA A 221 48.93 5.75 3.95
C ALA A 221 48.94 5.46 2.44
N ARG A 222 48.01 6.06 1.69
CA ARG A 222 48.00 5.97 0.21
C ARG A 222 48.52 7.25 -0.42
N THR A 223 47.88 8.36 -0.11
CA THR A 223 48.13 9.67 -0.72
C THR A 223 49.48 10.24 -0.31
N ASN A 224 49.78 10.22 0.98
CA ASN A 224 51.03 10.74 1.54
C ASN A 224 51.90 9.62 2.10
N LEU A 225 53.22 9.86 2.20
CA LEU A 225 54.15 9.01 2.95
C LEU A 225 53.67 8.85 4.39
N GLU A 226 54.04 7.72 4.98
CA GLU A 226 53.88 7.52 6.42
C GLU A 226 54.64 8.62 7.16
N PRO A 227 54.02 9.22 8.18
CA PRO A 227 54.66 10.31 8.89
C PRO A 227 55.85 9.78 9.69
N SER A 228 57.06 10.27 9.41
CA SER A 228 58.20 10.03 10.30
C SER A 228 57.99 10.86 11.57
N ASN A 229 57.70 10.17 12.66
CA ASN A 229 57.48 10.76 13.98
C ASN A 229 58.44 10.20 15.04
N GLY A 230 59.44 9.41 14.62
CA GLY A 230 60.41 8.77 15.51
C GLY A 230 59.84 7.64 16.38
N ALA A 231 58.56 7.27 16.20
CA ALA A 231 57.97 6.10 16.84
C ALA A 231 58.25 4.85 16.00
N ILE A 232 58.62 3.76 16.67
CA ILE A 232 58.85 2.45 16.04
C ILE A 232 57.55 1.87 15.48
N SER A 233 56.39 2.27 16.03
CA SER A 233 55.07 1.83 15.58
C SER A 233 54.01 2.87 15.91
N GLN A 234 53.11 3.11 14.97
CA GLN A 234 52.00 4.04 15.05
C GLN A 234 50.69 3.25 15.17
N ILE A 235 50.47 2.70 16.35
CA ILE A 235 49.27 1.92 16.67
C ILE A 235 48.05 2.84 16.59
N ASP A 236 46.98 2.35 15.97
CA ASP A 236 45.73 3.11 15.80
C ASP A 236 45.96 4.44 15.06
N ALA A 237 46.89 4.43 14.10
CA ALA A 237 47.21 5.55 13.23
C ALA A 237 45.96 6.07 12.49
N THR A 238 45.06 5.17 12.09
CA THR A 238 43.69 5.48 11.72
C THR A 238 42.72 4.58 12.48
N VAL A 239 41.54 5.10 12.84
CA VAL A 239 40.49 4.33 13.52
C VAL A 239 39.11 4.80 13.04
N LEU A 240 38.35 3.88 12.45
CA LEU A 240 36.94 4.03 12.11
C LEU A 240 36.10 3.18 13.07
N THR A 241 35.03 3.76 13.64
CA THR A 241 34.18 3.07 14.62
C THR A 241 32.70 3.13 14.30
N ARG A 242 31.99 2.07 14.68
CA ARG A 242 30.53 1.95 14.56
C ARG A 242 29.93 1.25 15.77
N THR A 243 28.79 1.71 16.24
CA THR A 243 28.00 1.02 17.26
C THR A 243 27.09 -0.02 16.63
N ILE A 244 27.07 -1.23 17.19
CA ILE A 244 26.22 -2.35 16.78
C ILE A 244 25.43 -2.84 17.99
N ALA A 245 24.10 -2.83 17.90
CA ALA A 245 23.24 -3.50 18.86
C ALA A 245 23.05 -4.96 18.41
N VAL A 246 23.67 -5.90 19.10
CA VAL A 246 23.62 -7.32 18.73
C VAL A 246 22.30 -7.93 19.22
N PRO A 247 21.51 -8.56 18.34
CA PRO A 247 20.24 -9.18 18.74
C PRO A 247 20.43 -10.28 19.80
N ALA A 248 19.58 -10.29 20.82
CA ALA A 248 19.61 -11.34 21.84
C ALA A 248 19.09 -12.69 21.32
N GLY A 249 18.02 -12.67 20.53
CA GLY A 249 17.35 -13.89 20.04
C GLY A 249 17.98 -14.51 18.80
N ASN A 250 18.63 -13.69 17.96
CA ASN A 250 19.30 -14.14 16.74
C ASN A 250 20.54 -13.27 16.45
N PRO A 251 21.64 -13.47 17.20
CA PRO A 251 22.82 -12.62 17.09
C PRO A 251 23.50 -12.68 15.73
N GLY A 252 23.35 -13.79 14.99
CA GLY A 252 23.95 -13.98 13.68
C GLY A 252 25.48 -13.79 13.65
N SER A 253 25.99 -13.22 12.56
CA SER A 253 27.40 -12.92 12.36
C SER A 253 27.60 -11.48 11.91
N LEU A 254 28.79 -10.94 12.16
CA LEU A 254 29.33 -9.76 11.49
C LEU A 254 30.10 -10.24 10.26
N THR A 255 29.76 -9.72 9.08
CA THR A 255 30.53 -9.90 7.84
C THR A 255 31.16 -8.56 7.47
N ILE A 256 32.44 -8.60 7.11
CA ILE A 256 33.21 -7.43 6.69
C ILE A 256 34.13 -7.82 5.55
N HIS A 257 34.30 -6.90 4.60
CA HIS A 257 35.21 -7.04 3.49
C HIS A 257 36.30 -5.98 3.58
N TRP A 258 37.53 -6.39 3.26
CA TRP A 258 38.65 -5.47 3.18
C TRP A 258 39.61 -5.86 2.08
N ARG A 259 40.36 -4.88 1.60
CA ARG A 259 41.48 -5.08 0.68
C ARG A 259 42.72 -4.51 1.30
N THR A 260 43.82 -5.25 1.25
CA THR A 260 45.14 -4.80 1.72
C THR A 260 45.96 -4.38 0.51
N GLU A 261 46.57 -3.20 0.55
CA GLU A 261 47.42 -2.70 -0.52
C GLU A 261 48.66 -2.01 0.05
N GLY A 262 49.83 -2.24 -0.54
CA GLY A 262 51.06 -1.57 -0.09
C GLY A 262 52.33 -2.39 -0.24
N TRP A 263 53.39 -1.92 0.41
CA TRP A 263 54.74 -2.49 0.32
C TRP A 263 55.29 -3.03 1.63
N ASP A 264 54.78 -2.62 2.76
CA ASP A 264 55.25 -3.09 4.06
C ASP A 264 54.61 -4.44 4.43
N SER A 265 55.07 -5.03 5.52
CA SER A 265 54.72 -6.36 5.98
C SER A 265 54.53 -6.42 7.48
N ASP A 266 53.74 -7.37 7.95
CA ASP A 266 53.75 -7.77 9.36
C ASP A 266 53.71 -9.30 9.49
N THR A 267 53.74 -9.81 10.72
CA THR A 267 53.73 -11.25 11.02
C THR A 267 52.70 -11.59 12.10
N ASN A 268 52.33 -12.87 12.18
CA ASN A 268 51.41 -13.35 13.20
C ASN A 268 51.93 -13.04 14.61
N GLY A 269 51.09 -12.44 15.45
CA GLY A 269 51.40 -12.05 16.83
C GLY A 269 52.24 -10.77 17.00
N VAL A 270 52.65 -10.11 15.91
CA VAL A 270 53.40 -8.85 15.93
C VAL A 270 52.47 -7.70 15.56
N THR A 271 52.56 -6.57 16.25
CA THR A 271 51.67 -5.40 16.03
C THR A 271 52.47 -4.12 15.85
N THR A 272 53.67 -4.25 15.27
CA THR A 272 54.65 -3.16 15.21
C THR A 272 54.64 -2.49 13.83
N PHE A 273 54.44 -3.29 12.78
CA PHE A 273 54.51 -2.86 11.40
C PHE A 273 53.11 -2.60 10.81
N ASP A 274 53.05 -2.43 9.50
CA ASP A 274 51.82 -2.13 8.79
C ASP A 274 50.82 -3.28 8.84
N ASN A 275 49.70 -3.04 9.50
CA ASN A 275 48.59 -3.99 9.53
C ASN A 275 47.24 -3.30 9.76
N ILE A 276 46.17 -4.06 9.49
CA ILE A 276 44.82 -3.73 9.91
C ILE A 276 44.38 -4.59 11.09
N HIS A 277 43.67 -3.94 12.02
CA HIS A 277 43.02 -4.55 13.15
C HIS A 277 41.51 -4.28 13.11
N ILE A 278 40.73 -5.35 12.96
CA ILE A 278 39.27 -5.28 13.06
C ILE A 278 38.87 -5.94 14.37
N ARG A 279 38.22 -5.18 15.25
CA ARG A 279 37.91 -5.60 16.62
C ARG A 279 36.46 -5.33 16.96
N ILE A 280 35.88 -6.21 17.78
CA ILE A 280 34.61 -5.97 18.46
C ILE A 280 34.93 -5.59 19.90
N VAL A 281 34.52 -4.39 20.32
CA VAL A 281 34.79 -3.85 21.65
C VAL A 281 33.48 -3.77 22.43
N THR A 282 33.43 -4.44 23.58
CA THR A 282 32.28 -4.38 24.49
C THR A 282 32.23 -3.05 25.25
N ALA A 283 31.09 -2.71 25.84
CA ALA A 283 30.95 -1.49 26.67
C ALA A 283 31.93 -1.44 27.86
N GLY A 284 32.39 -2.59 28.37
CA GLY A 284 33.42 -2.69 29.41
C GLY A 284 34.85 -2.50 28.90
N GLY A 285 35.05 -2.26 27.60
CA GLY A 285 36.36 -2.05 26.97
C GLY A 285 37.08 -3.33 26.54
N ALA A 286 36.51 -4.52 26.81
CA ALA A 286 37.12 -5.76 26.33
C ALA A 286 37.02 -5.85 24.81
N ALA A 287 38.17 -6.03 24.15
CA ALA A 287 38.30 -6.11 22.69
C ALA A 287 38.56 -7.54 22.24
N THR A 288 37.78 -8.00 21.25
CA THR A 288 38.00 -9.26 20.54
C THR A 288 38.50 -8.96 19.14
N GLU A 289 39.73 -9.35 18.82
CA GLU A 289 40.30 -9.16 17.49
C GLU A 289 39.78 -10.23 16.52
N ILE A 290 39.12 -9.73 15.46
CA ILE A 290 38.52 -10.53 14.40
C ILE A 290 39.16 -10.27 13.05
N VAL A 291 40.17 -9.44 12.89
CA VAL A 291 41.13 -9.47 11.79
C VAL A 291 42.36 -8.78 12.35
N GLY A 292 43.53 -9.34 12.12
CA GLY A 292 44.76 -8.76 12.60
C GLY A 292 45.76 -9.80 13.10
N PRO A 293 46.95 -9.34 13.49
CA PRO A 293 48.05 -10.21 13.86
C PRO A 293 47.78 -11.16 15.02
N ALA A 294 46.96 -10.78 16.01
CA ALA A 294 46.71 -11.63 17.18
C ALA A 294 45.85 -12.86 16.84
N THR A 295 45.23 -12.88 15.64
CA THR A 295 44.42 -14.01 15.19
C THR A 295 45.25 -15.18 14.64
N ASN A 296 46.54 -14.96 14.37
CA ASN A 296 47.46 -15.96 13.80
C ASN A 296 46.94 -16.65 12.52
N ALA A 297 46.24 -15.91 11.66
CA ALA A 297 45.48 -16.48 10.55
C ALA A 297 45.70 -15.76 9.22
N TYR A 298 46.89 -15.17 9.05
CA TYR A 298 47.29 -14.48 7.82
C TYR A 298 47.07 -15.33 6.55
N THR A 299 47.33 -16.65 6.61
CA THR A 299 47.15 -17.58 5.48
C THR A 299 45.72 -17.61 4.94
N THR A 300 44.74 -17.33 5.79
CA THR A 300 43.32 -17.40 5.45
C THR A 300 42.78 -16.01 5.11
N TYR A 301 43.19 -15.01 5.87
CA TYR A 301 42.75 -13.63 5.69
C TYR A 301 43.90 -12.66 6.03
N PRO A 302 44.66 -12.23 5.01
CA PRO A 302 45.76 -11.29 5.19
C PRO A 302 45.32 -9.99 5.88
N PHE A 303 46.09 -9.59 6.90
CA PHE A 303 45.90 -8.32 7.62
C PHE A 303 46.98 -7.28 7.25
N SER A 304 47.88 -7.61 6.34
CA SER A 304 48.98 -6.77 5.87
C SER A 304 49.28 -7.11 4.40
N PRO A 305 49.72 -6.17 3.56
CA PRO A 305 50.03 -6.43 2.15
C PRO A 305 51.10 -7.50 1.92
N ASN A 306 52.02 -7.66 2.88
CA ASN A 306 53.08 -8.66 2.85
C ASN A 306 53.22 -9.38 4.19
N TYR A 307 53.89 -10.53 4.18
CA TYR A 307 54.20 -11.30 5.38
C TYR A 307 55.70 -11.54 5.54
N GLY A 308 56.24 -11.16 6.68
CA GLY A 308 57.63 -11.46 7.05
C GLY A 308 58.24 -10.37 7.93
N PRO A 309 59.28 -10.68 8.71
CA PRO A 309 59.99 -9.67 9.51
C PRO A 309 61.17 -9.01 8.78
N ASP A 310 61.55 -9.56 7.61
CA ASP A 310 62.72 -9.19 6.83
C ASP A 310 62.31 -8.66 5.45
N PRO A 311 63.19 -7.96 4.70
CA PRO A 311 62.91 -7.61 3.32
C PRO A 311 62.67 -8.86 2.46
N VAL A 312 61.78 -8.77 1.47
CA VAL A 312 61.55 -9.88 0.52
C VAL A 312 62.85 -10.33 -0.15
N GLY A 313 63.05 -11.64 -0.22
CA GLY A 313 64.20 -12.27 -0.86
C GLY A 313 63.80 -13.40 -1.79
N THR A 314 64.79 -14.12 -2.32
CA THR A 314 64.55 -15.31 -3.16
C THR A 314 64.13 -16.54 -2.34
N GLY A 315 64.40 -16.55 -1.03
CA GLY A 315 64.07 -17.66 -0.12
C GLY A 315 63.12 -17.30 1.02
N ASN A 316 62.71 -16.04 1.13
CA ASN A 316 61.83 -15.54 2.18
C ASN A 316 60.86 -14.50 1.62
N SER A 317 59.64 -14.48 2.14
CA SER A 317 58.71 -13.37 1.95
C SER A 317 59.06 -12.23 2.91
N GLY A 318 58.47 -11.06 2.67
CA GLY A 318 58.82 -9.86 3.41
C GLY A 318 58.30 -8.57 2.81
N TYR A 319 58.60 -7.45 3.45
CA TYR A 319 58.31 -6.11 2.95
C TYR A 319 59.18 -5.75 1.73
N GLY A 320 58.80 -4.68 1.05
CA GLY A 320 59.52 -4.08 -0.07
C GLY A 320 59.00 -4.49 -1.45
N GLN A 321 57.94 -5.29 -1.55
CA GLN A 321 57.24 -5.61 -2.80
C GLN A 321 55.78 -5.24 -2.71
N TYR A 322 55.20 -4.77 -3.82
CA TYR A 322 53.78 -4.44 -3.85
C TYR A 322 52.92 -5.70 -3.75
N ASN A 323 52.05 -5.81 -2.73
CA ASN A 323 51.13 -6.94 -2.52
C ASN A 323 51.75 -8.32 -2.76
N GLY A 324 52.90 -8.55 -2.15
CA GLY A 324 53.58 -9.82 -2.24
C GLY A 324 52.95 -10.93 -1.41
N PHE A 325 52.08 -10.59 -0.45
CA PHE A 325 51.56 -11.52 0.54
C PHE A 325 52.71 -12.31 1.19
N ASP A 326 52.64 -13.63 1.22
CA ASP A 326 53.67 -14.52 1.75
C ASP A 326 54.62 -15.06 0.65
N THR A 327 54.73 -14.40 -0.50
CA THR A 327 55.58 -14.87 -1.61
C THR A 327 57.02 -14.34 -1.53
N THR A 328 57.95 -15.17 -2.01
CA THR A 328 59.33 -14.77 -2.34
C THR A 328 59.36 -13.96 -3.65
N LEU A 329 60.51 -13.38 -4.01
CA LEU A 329 60.72 -12.72 -5.31
C LEU A 329 60.49 -13.63 -6.53
N THR A 330 60.43 -14.95 -6.33
CA THR A 330 60.13 -15.92 -7.40
C THR A 330 58.64 -16.29 -7.48
N GLY A 331 57.78 -15.69 -6.66
CA GLY A 331 56.36 -16.00 -6.57
C GLY A 331 56.04 -17.24 -5.74
N THR A 332 57.02 -17.85 -5.07
CA THR A 332 56.80 -19.04 -4.22
C THR A 332 56.20 -18.61 -2.88
N HIS A 333 55.01 -19.10 -2.53
CA HIS A 333 54.36 -18.91 -1.22
C HIS A 333 55.12 -19.62 -0.09
N THR A 334 55.37 -18.91 1.01
CA THR A 334 56.09 -19.43 2.20
C THR A 334 55.16 -19.97 3.28
N LEU A 335 53.90 -19.53 3.30
CA LEU A 335 52.85 -19.99 4.22
C LEU A 335 51.66 -20.66 3.51
N GLY A 336 51.50 -20.41 2.20
CA GLY A 336 50.43 -20.96 1.37
C GLY A 336 49.18 -20.08 1.28
N VAL A 337 49.33 -18.74 1.30
CA VAL A 337 48.19 -17.84 0.98
C VAL A 337 47.72 -18.10 -0.45
N ALA A 338 46.41 -18.06 -0.69
CA ALA A 338 45.84 -18.34 -2.02
C ALA A 338 45.90 -17.15 -3.00
N ALA A 339 46.06 -15.92 -2.48
CA ALA A 339 46.11 -14.70 -3.27
C ALA A 339 47.40 -14.63 -4.11
N ALA A 340 47.29 -14.31 -5.39
CA ALA A 340 48.45 -14.19 -6.26
C ALA A 340 49.30 -12.96 -5.89
N GLN A 341 50.62 -13.05 -6.09
CA GLN A 341 51.51 -11.90 -5.97
C GLN A 341 51.02 -10.73 -6.83
N HIS A 342 51.08 -9.51 -6.30
CA HIS A 342 50.62 -8.26 -6.90
C HIS A 342 49.10 -8.15 -7.13
N SER A 343 48.31 -9.14 -6.70
CA SER A 343 46.85 -9.03 -6.80
C SER A 343 46.28 -8.13 -5.70
N GLU A 344 45.13 -7.54 -6.01
CA GLU A 344 44.39 -6.63 -5.13
C GLU A 344 43.01 -7.23 -4.80
N PRO A 345 42.93 -8.47 -4.26
CA PRO A 345 41.66 -9.13 -4.00
C PRO A 345 40.97 -8.52 -2.78
N TRP A 346 39.63 -8.53 -2.80
CA TRP A 346 38.86 -8.36 -1.59
C TRP A 346 38.90 -9.65 -0.76
N PHE A 347 39.27 -9.51 0.51
CA PHE A 347 39.14 -10.53 1.53
C PHE A 347 37.82 -10.35 2.28
N SER A 348 37.28 -11.46 2.79
CA SER A 348 36.03 -11.48 3.55
C SER A 348 36.22 -12.23 4.84
N ARG A 349 35.55 -11.79 5.90
CA ARG A 349 35.42 -12.57 7.12
C ARG A 349 34.02 -12.46 7.69
N SER A 350 33.42 -13.61 7.98
CA SER A 350 32.21 -13.72 8.80
C SER A 350 32.59 -14.22 10.19
N TYR A 351 32.20 -13.48 11.22
CA TYR A 351 32.49 -13.78 12.62
C TYR A 351 31.19 -13.87 13.44
N SER A 352 31.01 -14.96 14.18
CA SER A 352 29.80 -15.17 14.98
C SER A 352 29.67 -14.14 16.11
N LEU A 353 28.50 -13.51 16.23
CA LEU A 353 28.20 -12.55 17.28
C LEU A 353 27.56 -13.18 18.53
N ALA A 354 27.50 -14.52 18.62
CA ALA A 354 26.81 -15.22 19.70
C ALA A 354 27.33 -14.85 21.10
N ALA A 355 28.64 -14.61 21.25
CA ALA A 355 29.25 -14.17 22.51
C ALA A 355 28.83 -12.76 22.95
N PHE A 356 28.24 -11.98 22.04
CA PHE A 356 27.81 -10.61 22.25
C PHE A 356 26.28 -10.46 22.23
N ALA A 357 25.54 -11.58 22.20
CA ALA A 357 24.07 -11.56 22.10
C ALA A 357 23.43 -10.65 23.16
N GLY A 358 22.58 -9.72 22.72
CA GLY A 358 21.88 -8.76 23.58
C GLY A 358 22.74 -7.60 24.09
N GLN A 359 23.99 -7.47 23.63
CA GLN A 359 24.87 -6.37 24.00
C GLN A 359 24.96 -5.31 22.90
N THR A 360 25.24 -4.08 23.31
CA THR A 360 25.73 -3.05 22.39
C THR A 360 27.25 -3.08 22.38
N VAL A 361 27.84 -3.25 21.19
CA VAL A 361 29.28 -3.33 20.97
C VAL A 361 29.73 -2.25 19.99
N THR A 362 31.02 -1.96 19.98
CA THR A 362 31.66 -1.09 18.99
C THR A 362 32.47 -1.95 18.02
N LEU A 363 32.11 -1.95 16.74
CA LEU A 363 33.02 -2.35 15.68
C LEU A 363 34.09 -1.27 15.56
N ARG A 364 35.35 -1.68 15.68
CA ARG A 364 36.51 -0.81 15.63
C ARG A 364 37.49 -1.34 14.58
N ILE A 365 37.67 -0.56 13.53
CA ILE A 365 38.60 -0.85 12.44
C ILE A 365 39.76 0.14 12.59
N GLY A 366 40.95 -0.35 12.91
CA GLY A 366 42.13 0.49 13.07
C GLY A 366 43.30 -0.03 12.26
N THR A 367 44.24 0.85 11.94
CA THR A 367 45.49 0.48 11.29
C THR A 367 46.68 0.79 12.19
N THR A 368 47.70 -0.05 12.11
CA THR A 368 49.02 0.22 12.68
C THR A 368 49.98 0.45 11.52
N HIS A 369 50.89 1.41 11.68
CA HIS A 369 51.88 1.74 10.65
C HIS A 369 53.28 1.88 11.22
N MET A 370 54.30 1.50 10.45
CA MET A 370 55.70 1.88 10.70
C MET A 370 56.12 2.96 9.70
N GLU A 371 57.21 3.68 9.98
CA GLU A 371 57.77 4.57 8.96
C GLU A 371 58.46 3.75 7.84
N LEU A 372 58.33 4.22 6.60
CA LEU A 372 58.80 3.60 5.36
C LEU A 372 57.94 2.42 4.90
N TYR A 373 57.66 2.40 3.58
CA TYR A 373 56.95 1.32 2.87
C TYR A 373 55.42 1.26 2.95
N LYS A 374 54.72 2.38 3.15
CA LYS A 374 53.27 2.58 2.92
C LYS A 374 52.39 1.35 2.70
N SER A 375 51.44 1.17 3.61
CA SER A 375 50.25 0.37 3.38
C SER A 375 48.96 1.18 3.54
N TRP A 376 47.90 0.69 2.90
CA TRP A 376 46.55 1.19 3.09
C TRP A 376 45.53 0.08 2.87
N PHE A 377 44.30 0.36 3.27
CA PHE A 377 43.24 -0.62 3.33
C PHE A 377 41.94 -0.01 2.84
N HIS A 378 41.20 -0.76 2.02
CA HIS A 378 39.82 -0.45 1.71
C HIS A 378 38.90 -1.30 2.57
N ILE A 379 37.77 -0.75 3.03
CA ILE A 379 36.69 -1.43 3.74
C ILE A 379 35.41 -1.27 2.92
N ASP A 380 34.65 -2.35 2.83
CA ASP A 380 33.36 -2.33 2.16
C ASP A 380 32.40 -3.39 2.74
N ASP A 381 31.12 -3.25 2.41
CA ASP A 381 30.04 -4.19 2.70
C ASP A 381 30.05 -4.74 4.13
N VAL A 382 30.06 -3.82 5.10
CA VAL A 382 29.94 -4.16 6.52
C VAL A 382 28.48 -4.46 6.86
N GLU A 383 28.19 -5.70 7.21
CA GLU A 383 26.84 -6.14 7.57
C GLU A 383 26.84 -7.00 8.84
N TRP A 384 25.80 -6.92 9.67
CA TRP A 384 25.71 -7.73 10.89
C TRP A 384 24.31 -8.28 11.12
N SER A 385 24.26 -9.48 11.68
CA SER A 385 23.02 -10.12 12.13
C SER A 385 21.95 -10.11 11.04
N VAL A 386 22.35 -10.44 9.81
CA VAL A 386 21.50 -10.26 8.62
C VAL A 386 20.40 -11.31 8.56
N VAL A 387 19.18 -10.88 8.22
CA VAL A 387 18.04 -11.74 7.85
C VAL A 387 17.49 -11.29 6.50
N THR A 388 17.23 -12.24 5.60
CA THR A 388 16.70 -11.93 4.27
C THR A 388 15.17 -11.98 4.28
N GLY A 389 14.54 -10.91 3.80
CA GLY A 389 13.09 -10.85 3.63
C GLY A 389 12.63 -11.45 2.30
N SER A 390 11.38 -11.91 2.26
CA SER A 390 10.72 -12.37 1.03
C SER A 390 9.62 -11.40 0.62
N LEU A 391 9.64 -10.96 -0.65
CA LEU A 391 8.61 -10.10 -1.22
C LEU A 391 7.28 -10.85 -1.38
N GLY A 392 6.19 -10.21 -1.01
CA GLY A 392 4.84 -10.60 -1.45
C GLY A 392 4.43 -9.88 -2.72
N SER A 393 3.12 -9.78 -2.96
CA SER A 393 2.59 -9.07 -4.12
C SER A 393 2.45 -7.57 -3.87
N ALA A 394 2.87 -6.76 -4.83
CA ALA A 394 2.66 -5.32 -4.82
C ALA A 394 1.17 -4.94 -4.67
N GLN A 395 0.93 -3.81 -4.04
CA GLN A 395 -0.38 -3.28 -3.67
C GLN A 395 -0.45 -1.80 -4.01
N GLY A 396 -1.63 -1.35 -4.45
CA GLY A 396 -1.95 0.08 -4.58
C GLY A 396 -2.71 0.62 -3.37
N PHE A 397 -2.96 1.93 -3.36
CA PHE A 397 -3.81 2.60 -2.37
C PHE A 397 -5.29 2.19 -2.47
N GLY A 398 -6.02 2.37 -1.36
CA GLY A 398 -7.42 2.00 -1.16
C GLY A 398 -8.46 3.02 -1.63
N VAL A 399 -9.64 2.57 -2.04
CA VAL A 399 -10.90 3.35 -2.00
C VAL A 399 -12.01 2.50 -1.37
N ALA A 400 -12.95 3.15 -0.67
CA ALA A 400 -14.11 2.51 -0.05
C ALA A 400 -15.39 3.28 -0.40
N ALA A 401 -16.35 2.64 -1.07
CA ALA A 401 -17.64 3.20 -1.40
C ALA A 401 -18.60 3.15 -0.19
N LEU A 402 -19.10 4.32 0.23
CA LEU A 402 -19.94 4.49 1.42
C LEU A 402 -21.40 4.80 1.10
N SER A 403 -21.70 5.30 -0.09
CA SER A 403 -23.07 5.63 -0.53
C SER A 403 -23.18 5.58 -2.06
N PRO A 404 -24.34 5.20 -2.62
CA PRO A 404 -25.57 4.75 -1.95
C PRO A 404 -25.45 3.38 -1.29
N LEU A 405 -26.14 3.20 -0.17
CA LEU A 405 -26.32 1.94 0.54
C LEU A 405 -27.78 1.72 0.89
N GLY A 406 -28.15 0.48 1.16
CA GLY A 406 -29.50 0.12 1.58
C GLY A 406 -30.53 0.41 0.49
N SER A 407 -31.72 0.83 0.89
CA SER A 407 -32.83 1.07 -0.03
C SER A 407 -32.96 2.54 -0.43
N GLN A 408 -33.13 2.78 -1.73
CA GLN A 408 -33.27 4.09 -2.33
C GLN A 408 -34.64 4.24 -3.01
N PRO A 409 -35.38 5.33 -2.80
CA PRO A 409 -36.65 5.55 -3.48
C PRO A 409 -36.45 6.00 -4.94
N PRO A 410 -37.35 5.60 -5.87
CA PRO A 410 -37.41 6.18 -7.21
C PRO A 410 -37.63 7.70 -7.20
N GLY A 411 -37.20 8.36 -8.27
CA GLY A 411 -37.37 9.80 -8.46
C GLY A 411 -36.43 10.68 -7.64
N ARG A 412 -35.53 10.08 -6.83
CA ARG A 412 -34.52 10.82 -6.07
C ARG A 412 -33.15 10.76 -6.75
N VAL A 413 -32.43 11.87 -6.59
CA VAL A 413 -31.02 11.99 -6.94
C VAL A 413 -30.22 11.21 -5.89
N LEU A 414 -29.30 10.36 -6.34
CA LEU A 414 -28.44 9.58 -5.47
C LEU A 414 -27.30 10.44 -4.94
N THR A 415 -27.03 10.35 -3.63
CA THR A 415 -25.76 10.82 -3.09
C THR A 415 -24.72 9.71 -3.24
N VAL A 416 -23.62 10.01 -3.90
CA VAL A 416 -22.46 9.10 -4.00
C VAL A 416 -21.38 9.59 -3.05
N GLN A 417 -20.82 8.67 -2.26
CA GLN A 417 -19.76 8.97 -1.29
C GLN A 417 -18.75 7.84 -1.26
N ALA A 418 -17.47 8.21 -1.14
CA ALA A 418 -16.38 7.28 -0.89
C ALA A 418 -15.29 7.90 -0.01
N VAL A 419 -14.45 7.07 0.58
CA VAL A 419 -13.22 7.47 1.27
C VAL A 419 -12.02 6.86 0.54
N VAL A 420 -10.91 7.59 0.46
CA VAL A 420 -9.70 7.16 -0.25
C VAL A 420 -8.50 7.18 0.70
N ASP A 421 -7.63 6.15 0.63
CA ASP A 421 -6.49 5.99 1.55
C ASP A 421 -5.32 6.94 1.25
N ALA A 422 -5.19 7.44 0.01
CA ALA A 422 -4.20 8.42 -0.43
C ALA A 422 -4.83 9.47 -1.34
N ARG A 423 -4.16 10.60 -1.51
CA ARG A 423 -4.50 11.68 -2.43
C ARG A 423 -4.50 11.19 -3.88
N PRO A 424 -5.67 11.11 -4.54
CA PRO A 424 -5.76 10.85 -5.96
C PRO A 424 -5.04 11.94 -6.78
N THR A 425 -4.23 11.52 -7.76
CA THR A 425 -3.34 12.42 -8.51
C THR A 425 -3.66 12.53 -10.00
N ALA A 426 -4.65 11.78 -10.52
CA ALA A 426 -5.05 11.92 -11.91
C ALA A 426 -5.51 13.35 -12.25
N ALA A 427 -5.08 13.87 -13.39
CA ALA A 427 -5.34 15.27 -13.78
C ALA A 427 -6.83 15.58 -14.02
N ALA A 428 -7.64 14.58 -14.40
CA ALA A 428 -9.05 14.74 -14.69
C ALA A 428 -9.87 13.67 -13.97
N ASN A 429 -10.97 14.10 -13.33
CA ASN A 429 -11.90 13.26 -12.57
C ASN A 429 -11.17 12.21 -11.70
N PRO A 430 -10.32 12.67 -10.77
CA PRO A 430 -9.45 11.78 -10.01
C PRO A 430 -10.20 10.83 -9.10
N VAL A 431 -11.41 11.21 -8.68
CA VAL A 431 -12.38 10.26 -8.11
C VAL A 431 -13.67 10.36 -8.92
N ALA A 432 -14.12 9.22 -9.41
CA ALA A 432 -15.31 9.12 -10.23
C ALA A 432 -16.13 7.88 -9.86
N ALA A 433 -17.41 7.88 -10.23
CA ALA A 433 -18.29 6.74 -10.01
C ALA A 433 -19.15 6.40 -11.23
N ASP A 434 -19.48 5.12 -11.35
CA ASP A 434 -20.43 4.57 -12.29
C ASP A 434 -21.61 3.95 -11.53
N ILE A 435 -22.81 3.98 -12.12
CA ILE A 435 -24.02 3.35 -11.58
C ILE A 435 -24.50 2.28 -12.55
N TYR A 436 -24.71 1.08 -12.03
CA TYR A 436 -25.30 -0.04 -12.74
C TYR A 436 -26.66 -0.37 -12.14
N ASN A 437 -27.64 -0.63 -13.02
CA ASN A 437 -28.97 -1.05 -12.59
C ASN A 437 -29.00 -2.53 -12.17
N SER A 438 -30.15 -2.99 -11.70
CA SER A 438 -30.37 -4.38 -11.26
C SER A 438 -30.16 -5.44 -12.34
N ALA A 439 -30.11 -5.07 -13.62
CA ALA A 439 -29.76 -5.96 -14.73
C ALA A 439 -28.26 -5.97 -15.06
N GLY A 440 -27.44 -5.19 -14.34
CA GLY A 440 -26.03 -5.00 -14.62
C GLY A 440 -25.74 -4.03 -15.76
N THR A 441 -26.73 -3.26 -16.23
CA THR A 441 -26.54 -2.25 -17.29
C THR A 441 -26.00 -0.97 -16.68
N LEU A 442 -24.94 -0.42 -17.25
CA LEU A 442 -24.42 0.92 -16.93
C LEU A 442 -25.45 1.99 -17.29
N VAL A 443 -25.95 2.71 -16.29
CA VAL A 443 -26.97 3.76 -16.45
C VAL A 443 -26.45 5.17 -16.22
N ALA A 444 -25.30 5.31 -15.56
CA ALA A 444 -24.55 6.55 -15.45
C ALA A 444 -23.07 6.25 -15.32
N ALA A 445 -22.22 7.05 -15.95
CA ALA A 445 -20.78 6.83 -15.97
C ALA A 445 -20.01 8.12 -15.68
N GLY A 446 -18.83 7.99 -15.06
CA GLY A 446 -17.91 9.10 -14.85
C GLY A 446 -18.46 10.22 -13.97
N ILE A 447 -19.36 9.89 -13.03
CA ILE A 447 -19.88 10.83 -12.03
C ILE A 447 -18.72 11.35 -11.20
N ARG A 448 -18.40 12.64 -11.33
CA ARG A 448 -17.31 13.26 -10.58
C ARG A 448 -17.66 13.35 -9.10
N LEU A 449 -16.71 12.98 -8.23
CA LEU A 449 -16.79 13.24 -6.80
C LEU A 449 -15.86 14.40 -6.39
N TYR A 450 -16.17 15.03 -5.26
CA TYR A 450 -15.49 16.22 -4.76
C TYR A 450 -15.11 16.06 -3.28
N ASN A 451 -13.95 16.59 -2.90
CA ASN A 451 -13.46 16.65 -1.53
C ASN A 451 -13.22 18.13 -1.15
N ASP A 452 -14.29 18.93 -1.26
CA ASP A 452 -14.22 20.41 -1.22
C ASP A 452 -15.10 21.05 -0.14
N GLY A 453 -15.78 20.26 0.69
CA GLY A 453 -16.65 20.75 1.75
C GLY A 453 -18.00 21.33 1.28
N THR A 454 -18.41 21.14 0.02
CA THR A 454 -19.66 21.72 -0.51
C THR A 454 -20.62 20.74 -1.21
N HIS A 455 -20.17 19.55 -1.62
CA HIS A 455 -20.95 18.61 -2.45
C HIS A 455 -21.55 17.41 -1.69
N GLY A 456 -21.91 17.60 -0.42
CA GLY A 456 -22.49 16.56 0.43
C GLY A 456 -21.63 16.17 1.62
N ASP A 457 -20.39 16.64 1.63
CA ASP A 457 -19.51 16.69 2.80
C ASP A 457 -19.24 18.16 3.16
N ALA A 458 -19.17 18.47 4.45
CA ALA A 458 -18.95 19.82 4.97
C ALA A 458 -17.47 20.08 5.32
N VAL A 459 -16.62 19.05 5.37
CA VAL A 459 -15.19 19.18 5.63
C VAL A 459 -14.46 19.06 4.29
N ALA A 460 -13.55 19.99 4.00
CA ALA A 460 -12.73 19.92 2.80
C ALA A 460 -11.40 19.25 3.13
N GLY A 461 -10.92 18.39 2.23
CA GLY A 461 -9.58 17.80 2.31
C GLY A 461 -9.42 16.67 3.32
N ASP A 462 -10.49 16.06 3.82
CA ASP A 462 -10.44 14.98 4.82
C ASP A 462 -10.45 13.57 4.21
N ALA A 463 -10.32 13.52 2.88
CA ALA A 463 -10.33 12.33 2.02
C ALA A 463 -11.68 11.63 1.87
N THR A 464 -12.75 12.29 2.31
CA THR A 464 -14.11 11.95 1.94
C THR A 464 -14.45 12.63 0.61
N TRP A 465 -14.85 11.85 -0.38
CA TRP A 465 -15.23 12.32 -1.70
C TRP A 465 -16.73 12.14 -1.90
N THR A 466 -17.45 13.22 -2.16
CA THR A 466 -18.91 13.23 -2.27
C THR A 466 -19.41 13.90 -3.54
N ASN A 467 -20.57 13.44 -4.00
CA ASN A 467 -21.44 14.21 -4.88
C ASN A 467 -22.89 13.92 -4.48
N SER A 468 -23.58 14.93 -3.95
CA SER A 468 -24.99 14.88 -3.57
C SER A 468 -25.95 15.25 -4.71
N GLY A 469 -25.41 15.58 -5.89
CA GLY A 469 -26.16 16.13 -7.02
C GLY A 469 -26.50 17.61 -6.89
N ALA A 470 -25.88 18.32 -5.94
CA ALA A 470 -26.06 19.76 -5.75
C ALA A 470 -25.48 20.60 -6.91
N ASP A 471 -24.46 20.10 -7.61
CA ASP A 471 -23.94 20.72 -8.82
C ASP A 471 -24.81 20.36 -10.03
N ALA A 472 -25.61 21.32 -10.50
CA ALA A 472 -26.47 21.14 -11.66
C ALA A 472 -25.70 20.93 -12.97
N ALA A 473 -24.43 21.33 -13.05
CA ALA A 473 -23.60 21.11 -14.23
C ALA A 473 -23.01 19.69 -14.27
N ASN A 474 -22.80 19.08 -13.11
CA ASN A 474 -22.29 17.71 -12.96
C ASN A 474 -23.12 16.93 -11.92
N PRO A 475 -24.42 16.68 -12.18
CA PRO A 475 -25.26 15.96 -11.25
C PRO A 475 -24.83 14.50 -11.16
N THR A 476 -25.28 13.81 -10.12
CA THR A 476 -25.17 12.34 -10.03
C THR A 476 -26.25 11.66 -10.88
N TYR A 477 -26.78 10.53 -10.40
CA TYR A 477 -27.85 9.79 -11.06
C TYR A 477 -29.17 9.95 -10.33
N THR A 478 -30.23 10.33 -11.05
CA THR A 478 -31.60 10.26 -10.57
C THR A 478 -32.19 8.91 -10.92
N ILE A 479 -32.61 8.14 -9.92
CA ILE A 479 -33.35 6.90 -10.18
C ILE A 479 -34.65 7.29 -10.90
N PRO A 480 -34.95 6.77 -12.10
CA PRO A 480 -36.18 7.10 -12.81
C PRO A 480 -37.40 6.84 -11.94
N LEU A 481 -38.38 7.75 -11.91
CA LEU A 481 -39.59 7.61 -11.08
C LEU A 481 -40.38 6.32 -11.41
N ALA A 482 -40.30 5.86 -12.66
CA ALA A 482 -40.93 4.62 -13.12
C ALA A 482 -40.18 3.34 -12.70
N SER A 483 -39.05 3.45 -12.00
CA SER A 483 -38.29 2.28 -11.54
C SER A 483 -39.11 1.52 -10.49
N GLY A 484 -39.39 0.25 -10.77
CA GLY A 484 -40.00 -0.65 -9.79
C GLY A 484 -39.02 -1.11 -8.73
N SER A 485 -39.54 -1.77 -7.69
CA SER A 485 -38.72 -2.37 -6.65
C SER A 485 -37.75 -3.39 -7.23
N SER A 486 -36.45 -3.24 -6.96
CA SER A 486 -35.41 -4.15 -7.45
C SER A 486 -34.16 -4.13 -6.57
N SER A 487 -33.50 -5.27 -6.44
CA SER A 487 -32.21 -5.42 -5.79
C SER A 487 -31.09 -5.65 -6.81
N GLY A 488 -29.83 -5.50 -6.39
CA GLY A 488 -28.66 -5.74 -7.25
C GLY A 488 -28.19 -4.52 -8.03
N TRP A 489 -28.60 -3.31 -7.63
CA TRP A 489 -27.98 -2.09 -8.13
C TRP A 489 -26.58 -1.94 -7.53
N LEU A 490 -25.68 -1.34 -8.29
CA LEU A 490 -24.28 -1.16 -7.89
C LEU A 490 -23.84 0.28 -8.17
N VAL A 491 -23.16 0.89 -7.20
CA VAL A 491 -22.24 1.99 -7.46
C VAL A 491 -20.83 1.42 -7.51
N ARG A 492 -20.05 1.83 -8.51
CA ARG A 492 -18.62 1.52 -8.62
C ARG A 492 -17.84 2.82 -8.53
N VAL A 493 -16.92 2.92 -7.59
CA VAL A 493 -16.07 4.09 -7.39
C VAL A 493 -14.65 3.78 -7.82
N PHE A 494 -14.02 4.74 -8.50
CA PHE A 494 -12.64 4.70 -8.97
C PHE A 494 -11.87 5.84 -8.31
N ALA A 495 -10.73 5.54 -7.68
CA ALA A 495 -9.77 6.54 -7.25
C ALA A 495 -8.50 6.41 -8.10
N ARG A 496 -8.17 7.44 -8.89
CA ARG A 496 -7.15 7.37 -9.94
C ARG A 496 -5.91 8.13 -9.55
N ASP A 497 -4.76 7.49 -9.74
CA ASP A 497 -3.45 8.15 -9.68
C ASP A 497 -3.00 8.63 -11.07
N ALA A 498 -1.80 9.19 -11.18
CA ALA A 498 -1.25 9.71 -12.42
C ALA A 498 -0.51 8.66 -13.27
N SER A 499 -0.57 7.37 -12.89
CA SER A 499 0.05 6.30 -13.68
C SER A 499 -0.70 6.05 -14.99
N THR A 500 0.03 5.51 -15.97
CA THR A 500 -0.58 4.99 -17.20
C THR A 500 -0.83 3.50 -17.06
N SER A 501 -1.98 3.03 -17.54
CA SER A 501 -2.29 1.60 -17.52
C SER A 501 -1.66 0.90 -18.72
N THR A 502 -1.10 -0.28 -18.48
CA THR A 502 -0.62 -1.18 -19.55
C THR A 502 -1.76 -1.82 -20.36
N GLN A 503 -3.00 -1.75 -19.88
CA GLN A 503 -4.16 -2.41 -20.48
C GLN A 503 -4.88 -1.51 -21.49
N SER A 504 -5.24 -0.29 -21.08
CA SER A 504 -5.89 0.70 -21.96
C SER A 504 -5.89 2.10 -21.34
N ALA A 505 -6.04 3.13 -22.18
CA ALA A 505 -6.15 4.51 -21.72
C ALA A 505 -7.36 4.76 -20.80
N ALA A 506 -8.46 4.01 -20.96
CA ALA A 506 -9.64 4.12 -20.10
C ALA A 506 -9.37 3.67 -18.66
N ALA A 507 -8.33 2.85 -18.46
CA ALA A 507 -7.89 2.36 -17.16
C ALA A 507 -6.71 3.16 -16.57
N ASN A 508 -6.31 4.28 -17.18
CA ASN A 508 -5.27 5.13 -16.62
C ASN A 508 -5.61 5.54 -15.17
N GLY A 509 -4.59 5.50 -14.32
CA GLY A 509 -4.66 5.75 -12.89
C GLY A 509 -5.15 4.56 -12.05
N LEU A 510 -5.44 3.41 -12.64
CA LEU A 510 -5.99 2.23 -11.94
C LEU A 510 -4.94 1.12 -11.86
N VAL A 511 -4.78 0.55 -10.66
CA VAL A 511 -3.88 -0.59 -10.46
C VAL A 511 -4.56 -1.91 -10.81
N HIS A 512 -3.81 -2.83 -11.41
CA HIS A 512 -4.29 -4.16 -11.81
C HIS A 512 -3.23 -5.22 -11.55
N ARG A 513 -3.61 -6.40 -11.04
CA ARG A 513 -2.66 -7.49 -10.77
C ARG A 513 -2.47 -8.33 -12.02
N SER A 514 -1.21 -8.51 -12.42
CA SER A 514 -0.84 -9.41 -13.51
C SER A 514 -1.47 -10.80 -13.35
N GLY A 515 -2.02 -11.34 -14.45
CA GLY A 515 -2.69 -12.64 -14.49
C GLY A 515 -4.20 -12.64 -14.22
N GLN A 516 -4.82 -11.47 -14.04
CA GLN A 516 -6.27 -11.31 -13.84
C GLN A 516 -6.95 -10.68 -15.07
N PRO A 517 -8.28 -10.87 -15.27
CA PRO A 517 -9.00 -10.27 -16.40
C PRO A 517 -9.01 -8.73 -16.35
N ALA A 518 -9.05 -8.09 -17.52
CA ALA A 518 -8.84 -6.65 -17.71
C ALA A 518 -10.06 -5.75 -17.44
N ALA A 519 -11.25 -6.33 -17.20
CA ALA A 519 -12.45 -5.53 -16.99
C ALA A 519 -12.36 -4.74 -15.67
N GLN A 520 -12.78 -3.46 -15.67
CA GLN A 520 -12.81 -2.54 -14.52
C GLN A 520 -13.89 -2.93 -13.50
N VAL A 521 -13.96 -4.22 -13.16
CA VAL A 521 -14.98 -4.86 -12.33
C VAL A 521 -14.35 -5.22 -11.01
N MET A 522 -15.10 -5.04 -9.92
CA MET A 522 -14.54 -5.19 -8.60
C MET A 522 -15.24 -6.08 -7.60
N ALA A 523 -14.38 -6.79 -6.88
CA ALA A 523 -14.54 -7.06 -5.46
C ALA A 523 -13.22 -6.99 -4.64
N ASN A 524 -12.03 -6.60 -5.18
CA ASN A 524 -10.66 -6.62 -4.56
C ASN A 524 -9.45 -5.93 -5.34
N TRP A 525 -9.55 -4.69 -5.84
CA TRP A 525 -8.61 -3.89 -6.66
C TRP A 525 -8.45 -2.66 -5.82
N TRP A 526 -7.22 -2.35 -5.50
CA TRP A 526 -6.94 -1.53 -4.33
C TRP A 526 -7.59 -0.15 -4.45
N ASN A 527 -7.62 0.46 -5.64
CA ASN A 527 -8.21 1.78 -5.88
C ASN A 527 -9.54 1.78 -6.66
N ILE A 528 -10.30 0.68 -6.59
CA ILE A 528 -11.68 0.58 -7.11
C ILE A 528 -12.54 -0.17 -6.10
N ASP A 529 -13.74 0.34 -5.80
CA ASP A 529 -14.66 -0.34 -4.88
C ASP A 529 -16.10 -0.31 -5.38
N ASP A 530 -16.87 -1.34 -5.04
CA ASP A 530 -18.28 -1.49 -5.41
C ASP A 530 -19.15 -1.51 -4.14
N ALA A 531 -20.24 -0.76 -4.15
CA ALA A 531 -21.26 -0.84 -3.12
C ALA A 531 -22.64 -1.16 -3.71
N GLY A 532 -23.27 -2.18 -3.13
CA GLY A 532 -24.62 -2.61 -3.50
C GLY A 532 -25.72 -1.84 -2.81
N PHE A 533 -26.79 -1.56 -3.53
CA PHE A 533 -28.02 -0.97 -3.00
C PHE A 533 -29.27 -1.55 -3.68
N SER A 534 -30.44 -1.24 -3.16
CA SER A 534 -31.73 -1.59 -3.76
C SER A 534 -32.56 -0.35 -4.05
N VAL A 535 -33.52 -0.49 -4.95
CA VAL A 535 -34.56 0.50 -5.20
C VAL A 535 -35.86 -0.05 -4.62
N ASP A 536 -36.52 0.71 -3.74
CA ASP A 536 -37.87 0.35 -3.24
C ASP A 536 -38.90 1.38 -3.70
N ALA A 537 -39.86 0.91 -4.49
CA ALA A 537 -40.93 1.70 -5.04
C ALA A 537 -42.27 1.36 -4.38
N ALA A 538 -43.17 2.33 -4.28
CA ALA A 538 -44.59 2.04 -4.15
C ALA A 538 -45.14 1.66 -5.52
N VAL A 539 -45.92 0.59 -5.58
CA VAL A 539 -46.53 0.13 -6.84
C VAL A 539 -48.03 0.03 -6.63
N LEU A 540 -48.76 1.01 -7.15
CA LEU A 540 -50.21 1.08 -6.97
C LEU A 540 -50.92 0.20 -8.00
N ALA A 541 -51.78 -0.69 -7.51
CA ALA A 541 -52.71 -1.48 -8.30
C ALA A 541 -54.13 -0.98 -8.04
N VAL A 542 -54.90 -0.78 -9.12
CA VAL A 542 -56.28 -0.32 -9.03
C VAL A 542 -57.19 -1.31 -9.75
N SER A 543 -58.26 -1.74 -9.10
CA SER A 543 -59.32 -2.53 -9.72
C SER A 543 -60.67 -1.83 -9.55
N LYS A 544 -61.44 -1.74 -10.63
CA LYS A 544 -62.79 -1.16 -10.62
C LYS A 544 -63.82 -2.24 -10.95
N ALA A 545 -64.82 -2.39 -10.08
CA ALA A 545 -65.96 -3.27 -10.27
C ALA A 545 -67.26 -2.46 -10.25
N SER A 546 -68.30 -2.97 -10.90
CA SER A 546 -69.62 -2.35 -10.90
C SER A 546 -70.72 -3.38 -10.67
N THR A 547 -71.78 -2.97 -9.99
CA THR A 547 -72.97 -3.79 -9.74
C THR A 547 -74.23 -2.93 -9.88
N VAL A 548 -75.25 -3.43 -10.58
CA VAL A 548 -76.54 -2.74 -10.65
C VAL A 548 -77.26 -2.99 -9.32
N VAL A 549 -77.59 -1.92 -8.60
CA VAL A 549 -78.21 -1.98 -7.25
C VAL A 549 -79.70 -1.68 -7.25
N SER A 550 -80.21 -1.08 -8.33
CA SER A 550 -81.63 -0.91 -8.59
C SER A 550 -81.83 -0.56 -10.07
N ASP A 551 -82.90 -1.03 -10.69
CA ASP A 551 -83.34 -0.58 -12.01
C ASP A 551 -84.74 0.06 -11.99
N GLY A 552 -85.31 0.26 -10.79
CA GLY A 552 -86.66 0.80 -10.60
C GLY A 552 -87.80 -0.10 -11.08
N VAL A 553 -87.51 -1.29 -11.61
CA VAL A 553 -88.50 -2.18 -12.25
C VAL A 553 -88.53 -3.55 -11.58
N ASN A 554 -87.36 -4.18 -11.45
CA ASN A 554 -87.22 -5.51 -10.88
C ASN A 554 -87.00 -5.41 -9.36
N THR A 555 -87.32 -6.47 -8.62
CA THR A 555 -87.03 -6.56 -7.17
C THR A 555 -85.76 -7.38 -6.87
N ALA A 556 -85.21 -8.06 -7.88
CA ALA A 556 -83.93 -8.77 -7.87
C ALA A 556 -83.40 -8.90 -9.32
N ASN A 557 -82.13 -9.23 -9.51
CA ASN A 557 -81.50 -9.37 -10.83
C ASN A 557 -81.63 -8.11 -11.72
N PHE A 558 -81.40 -6.94 -11.11
CA PHE A 558 -81.51 -5.63 -11.75
C PHE A 558 -80.75 -5.55 -13.08
N LYS A 559 -81.34 -4.83 -14.03
CA LYS A 559 -80.79 -4.64 -15.39
C LYS A 559 -80.16 -3.26 -15.53
N ALA A 560 -79.08 -3.18 -16.31
CA ALA A 560 -78.44 -1.92 -16.67
C ALA A 560 -79.26 -1.18 -17.76
N ILE A 561 -80.40 -0.61 -17.36
CA ILE A 561 -81.30 0.18 -18.21
C ILE A 561 -81.24 1.68 -17.85
N PRO A 562 -81.67 2.60 -18.71
CA PRO A 562 -81.81 4.01 -18.33
C PRO A 562 -82.65 4.17 -17.05
N GLY A 563 -82.19 5.01 -16.14
CA GLY A 563 -82.71 5.18 -14.79
C GLY A 563 -82.16 4.21 -13.74
N ALA A 564 -81.43 3.16 -14.14
CA ALA A 564 -80.85 2.21 -13.19
C ALA A 564 -79.68 2.82 -12.40
N ARG A 565 -79.58 2.47 -11.12
CA ARG A 565 -78.46 2.82 -10.24
C ARG A 565 -77.41 1.72 -10.26
N VAL A 566 -76.19 2.12 -10.56
CA VAL A 566 -75.00 1.26 -10.56
C VAL A 566 -74.08 1.72 -9.44
N ARG A 567 -73.71 0.79 -8.56
CA ARG A 567 -72.64 1.00 -7.58
C ARG A 567 -71.31 0.63 -8.22
N TYR A 568 -70.38 1.56 -8.23
CA TYR A 568 -68.98 1.33 -8.53
C TYR A 568 -68.22 1.09 -7.24
N CYS A 569 -67.23 0.20 -7.29
CA CYS A 569 -66.22 0.04 -6.26
C CYS A 569 -64.85 0.10 -6.90
N LEU A 570 -63.98 0.97 -6.39
CA LEU A 570 -62.58 1.06 -6.73
C LEU A 570 -61.79 0.52 -5.56
N THR A 571 -61.02 -0.54 -5.77
CA THR A 571 -60.03 -1.02 -4.78
C THR A 571 -58.65 -0.56 -5.22
N ILE A 572 -57.96 0.13 -4.33
CA ILE A 572 -56.62 0.67 -4.56
C ILE A 572 -55.68 -0.01 -3.56
N GLY A 573 -54.64 -0.67 -4.06
CA GLY A 573 -53.67 -1.40 -3.25
C GLY A 573 -52.24 -0.98 -3.57
N ASN A 574 -51.34 -1.07 -2.59
CA ASN A 574 -49.91 -0.90 -2.77
C ASN A 574 -49.21 -2.27 -2.76
N THR A 575 -48.81 -2.71 -3.94
CA THR A 575 -48.10 -3.97 -4.19
C THR A 575 -46.58 -3.82 -4.19
N GLY A 576 -46.07 -2.59 -4.00
CA GLY A 576 -44.65 -2.28 -3.95
C GLY A 576 -44.03 -2.57 -2.58
N THR A 577 -42.73 -2.32 -2.46
CA THR A 577 -41.94 -2.52 -1.22
C THR A 577 -41.77 -1.25 -0.40
N ALA A 578 -42.16 -0.09 -0.92
CA ALA A 578 -42.23 1.17 -0.19
C ALA A 578 -43.68 1.64 -0.01
N SER A 579 -43.94 2.39 1.06
CA SER A 579 -45.23 3.06 1.26
C SER A 579 -45.45 4.16 0.22
N ALA A 580 -46.66 4.27 -0.32
CA ALA A 580 -47.05 5.42 -1.14
C ALA A 580 -47.38 6.61 -0.24
N SER A 581 -47.08 7.83 -0.70
CA SER A 581 -47.47 9.08 -0.05
C SER A 581 -48.22 9.97 -1.03
N SER A 582 -49.15 10.79 -0.53
CA SER A 582 -49.91 11.75 -1.35
C SER A 582 -50.64 11.07 -2.52
N LEU A 583 -51.30 9.96 -2.22
CA LEU A 583 -52.02 9.17 -3.22
C LEU A 583 -53.22 9.97 -3.71
N VAL A 584 -53.30 10.13 -5.03
CA VAL A 584 -54.46 10.69 -5.73
C VAL A 584 -54.90 9.67 -6.78
N ALA A 585 -56.17 9.29 -6.74
CA ALA A 585 -56.80 8.48 -7.78
C ALA A 585 -58.02 9.22 -8.33
N THR A 586 -58.21 9.17 -9.65
CA THR A 586 -59.33 9.84 -10.30
C THR A 586 -60.15 8.84 -11.12
N ASP A 587 -61.45 9.07 -11.16
CA ASP A 587 -62.39 8.27 -11.94
C ASP A 587 -63.38 9.19 -12.66
N SER A 588 -63.21 9.31 -13.98
CA SER A 588 -64.06 10.13 -14.82
C SER A 588 -65.32 9.37 -15.23
N LEU A 589 -66.49 9.91 -14.87
CA LEU A 589 -67.77 9.37 -15.28
C LEU A 589 -68.11 9.88 -16.70
N PRO A 590 -68.43 8.99 -17.65
CA PRO A 590 -68.94 9.40 -18.95
C PRO A 590 -70.31 10.10 -18.83
N ALA A 591 -70.67 10.90 -19.83
CA ALA A 591 -71.94 11.64 -19.87
C ALA A 591 -73.20 10.76 -19.89
N THR A 592 -73.06 9.45 -20.12
CA THR A 592 -74.13 8.45 -20.01
C THR A 592 -74.43 8.06 -18.55
N LEU A 593 -73.69 8.60 -17.59
CA LEU A 593 -73.87 8.37 -16.16
C LEU A 593 -74.02 9.71 -15.41
N SER A 594 -74.92 9.74 -14.44
CA SER A 594 -75.06 10.86 -13.50
C SER A 594 -74.72 10.39 -12.09
N TYR A 595 -73.73 11.03 -11.44
CA TYR A 595 -73.38 10.76 -10.05
C TYR A 595 -74.58 10.94 -9.11
N VAL A 596 -74.73 10.04 -8.13
CA VAL A 596 -75.74 10.16 -7.09
C VAL A 596 -75.10 10.79 -5.85
N ALA A 597 -75.49 12.02 -5.52
CA ALA A 597 -74.99 12.73 -4.34
C ALA A 597 -75.25 11.96 -3.03
N GLY A 598 -74.30 12.06 -2.10
CA GLY A 598 -74.28 11.40 -0.80
C GLY A 598 -74.02 9.90 -0.87
N THR A 599 -73.41 9.40 -1.95
CA THR A 599 -73.13 7.97 -2.09
C THR A 599 -71.65 7.60 -2.13
N LEU A 600 -70.73 8.58 -2.09
CA LEU A 600 -69.32 8.28 -1.87
C LEU A 600 -69.15 7.72 -0.46
N ALA A 601 -68.52 6.56 -0.38
CA ALA A 601 -68.15 5.94 0.88
C ALA A 601 -66.84 5.18 0.74
N SER A 602 -66.01 5.19 1.78
CA SER A 602 -64.73 4.50 1.84
C SER A 602 -64.72 3.37 2.87
N GLY A 603 -63.73 2.49 2.78
CA GLY A 603 -63.46 1.42 3.75
C GLY A 603 -62.26 0.54 3.37
N SER A 604 -62.04 -0.55 4.10
CA SER A 604 -60.91 -1.45 3.84
C SER A 604 -61.04 -2.22 2.53
N ASP A 605 -62.27 -2.50 2.11
CA ASP A 605 -62.62 -3.25 0.91
C ASP A 605 -64.04 -2.90 0.43
N CYS A 606 -64.44 -3.42 -0.74
CA CYS A 606 -65.73 -3.13 -1.35
C CYS A 606 -66.96 -3.57 -0.52
N ALA A 607 -66.82 -4.57 0.36
CA ALA A 607 -67.93 -5.09 1.14
C ALA A 607 -68.16 -4.26 2.42
N THR A 608 -67.10 -3.64 2.93
CA THR A 608 -67.10 -2.88 4.19
C THR A 608 -67.00 -1.37 4.00
N ALA A 609 -66.89 -0.88 2.75
CA ALA A 609 -66.92 0.54 2.42
C ALA A 609 -68.25 1.19 2.83
N ALA A 610 -68.24 1.80 4.02
CA ALA A 610 -69.42 2.32 4.70
C ALA A 610 -69.16 3.64 5.43
N THR A 611 -67.90 4.11 5.51
CA THR A 611 -67.59 5.45 6.00
C THR A 611 -68.06 6.44 4.95
N PRO A 612 -69.06 7.29 5.21
CA PRO A 612 -69.52 8.27 4.23
C PRO A 612 -68.45 9.35 4.01
N GLU A 613 -68.30 9.78 2.76
CA GLU A 613 -67.47 10.91 2.36
C GLU A 613 -68.40 12.10 2.06
N ASP A 614 -67.93 13.33 2.26
CA ASP A 614 -68.75 14.54 2.19
C ASP A 614 -68.95 15.12 0.75
N ASP A 615 -68.55 14.34 -0.26
CA ASP A 615 -68.59 14.63 -1.70
C ASP A 615 -67.82 15.89 -2.14
N ASN A 616 -67.09 16.57 -1.25
CA ASN A 616 -66.53 17.89 -1.54
C ASN A 616 -65.03 17.98 -1.19
N THR A 617 -64.43 19.16 -1.40
CA THR A 617 -62.97 19.37 -1.21
C THR A 617 -62.66 20.30 -0.03
N SER A 618 -63.58 20.46 0.91
CA SER A 618 -63.52 21.47 1.97
C SER A 618 -63.80 20.89 3.35
N GLY A 619 -62.87 21.08 4.29
CA GLY A 619 -63.00 20.58 5.66
C GLY A 619 -61.84 19.65 6.02
N SER A 620 -61.78 19.22 7.28
CA SER A 620 -61.00 18.04 7.66
C SER A 620 -61.77 16.80 7.24
N ASP A 621 -61.09 15.84 6.63
CA ASP A 621 -61.60 14.52 6.25
C ASP A 621 -62.26 13.79 7.44
N GLU A 622 -63.27 13.00 7.12
CA GLU A 622 -64.07 12.19 8.05
C GLU A 622 -63.22 11.15 8.81
N SER A 623 -63.84 10.39 9.71
CA SER A 623 -63.23 9.49 10.71
C SER A 623 -62.19 8.45 10.24
N ASP A 624 -61.83 8.40 8.97
CA ASP A 624 -60.75 7.58 8.42
C ASP A 624 -59.82 8.39 7.46
N PRO A 625 -58.65 7.85 7.07
CA PRO A 625 -57.63 8.61 6.33
C PRO A 625 -57.91 8.82 4.82
N VAL A 626 -59.11 8.48 4.33
CA VAL A 626 -59.50 8.62 2.93
C VAL A 626 -60.35 9.88 2.78
N GLY A 627 -60.09 10.66 1.74
CA GLY A 627 -60.97 11.75 1.33
C GLY A 627 -61.45 11.53 -0.09
N ALA A 628 -62.74 11.61 -0.35
CA ALA A 628 -63.30 11.49 -1.70
C ALA A 628 -64.27 12.63 -2.05
N SER A 629 -64.15 13.14 -3.27
CA SER A 629 -64.95 14.25 -3.77
C SER A 629 -65.50 13.98 -5.16
N PHE A 630 -66.59 14.65 -5.52
CA PHE A 630 -67.09 14.65 -6.90
C PHE A 630 -67.19 16.08 -7.42
N THR A 631 -66.51 16.37 -8.54
CA THR A 631 -66.59 17.68 -9.20
C THR A 631 -66.57 17.50 -10.72
N ALA A 632 -67.51 18.15 -11.40
CA ALA A 632 -67.57 18.22 -12.87
C ALA A 632 -67.42 16.86 -13.60
N GLY A 633 -68.03 15.80 -13.06
CA GLY A 633 -67.99 14.46 -13.67
C GLY A 633 -66.80 13.59 -13.24
N VAL A 634 -65.95 14.04 -12.32
CA VAL A 634 -64.78 13.28 -11.85
C VAL A 634 -64.91 13.01 -10.35
N VAL A 635 -64.79 11.74 -9.98
CA VAL A 635 -64.54 11.33 -8.59
C VAL A 635 -63.04 11.45 -8.34
N THR A 636 -62.63 12.20 -7.32
CA THR A 636 -61.23 12.33 -6.90
C THR A 636 -61.08 11.75 -5.50
N ILE A 637 -60.16 10.81 -5.37
CA ILE A 637 -59.85 10.08 -4.14
C ILE A 637 -58.45 10.49 -3.71
N ASN A 638 -58.32 10.93 -2.46
CA ASN A 638 -57.06 11.32 -1.85
C ASN A 638 -56.79 10.46 -0.61
N ARG A 639 -55.52 10.11 -0.41
CA ARG A 639 -55.07 9.47 0.82
C ARG A 639 -53.62 9.87 1.10
N SER A 640 -53.36 10.31 2.34
CA SER A 640 -52.04 10.84 2.72
C SER A 640 -50.93 9.78 2.62
N ALA A 641 -51.21 8.52 2.96
CA ALA A 641 -50.28 7.41 2.80
C ALA A 641 -50.98 6.05 2.63
N LEU A 642 -50.34 5.15 1.88
CA LEU A 642 -50.73 3.74 1.76
C LEU A 642 -49.52 2.83 2.02
N ALA A 643 -49.53 2.14 3.17
CA ALA A 643 -48.46 1.25 3.59
C ALA A 643 -48.23 0.11 2.58
N VAL A 644 -47.06 -0.53 2.68
CA VAL A 644 -46.72 -1.75 1.94
C VAL A 644 -47.80 -2.82 2.16
N SER A 645 -48.28 -3.43 1.07
CA SER A 645 -49.40 -4.39 1.09
C SER A 645 -50.74 -3.83 1.59
N GLY A 646 -50.84 -2.52 1.85
CA GLY A 646 -52.07 -1.87 2.24
C GLY A 646 -53.04 -1.74 1.06
N SER A 647 -54.34 -1.87 1.34
CA SER A 647 -55.40 -1.60 0.38
C SER A 647 -56.55 -0.84 1.03
N PHE A 648 -57.34 -0.18 0.20
CA PHE A 648 -58.63 0.40 0.58
C PHE A 648 -59.57 0.42 -0.60
N ALA A 649 -60.84 0.69 -0.33
CA ALA A 649 -61.85 0.84 -1.36
C ALA A 649 -62.62 2.15 -1.21
N VAL A 650 -63.06 2.68 -2.34
CA VAL A 650 -64.05 3.75 -2.43
C VAL A 650 -65.19 3.26 -3.29
N THR A 651 -66.42 3.47 -2.83
CA THR A 651 -67.64 3.15 -3.54
C THR A 651 -68.43 4.42 -3.83
N TYR A 652 -69.16 4.42 -4.94
CA TYR A 652 -70.13 5.45 -5.25
C TYR A 652 -71.24 4.90 -6.15
N GLN A 653 -72.37 5.61 -6.25
CA GLN A 653 -73.44 5.27 -7.18
C GLN A 653 -73.56 6.28 -8.31
N ALA A 654 -73.92 5.79 -9.49
CA ALA A 654 -74.33 6.61 -10.61
C ALA A 654 -75.62 6.06 -11.24
N THR A 655 -76.42 6.95 -11.82
CA THR A 655 -77.63 6.62 -12.59
C THR A 655 -77.27 6.53 -14.06
N ILE A 656 -77.74 5.51 -14.76
CA ILE A 656 -77.63 5.43 -16.23
C ILE A 656 -78.63 6.43 -16.83
N ASN A 657 -78.15 7.35 -17.67
CA ASN A 657 -78.97 8.41 -18.27
C ASN A 657 -79.89 7.91 -19.38
#